data_AF-A0A0C1QUL9-F1
#
_entry.id   AF-A0A0C1QUL9-F1
#
_cell.length_a   1.000
_cell.length_b   1.000
_cell.length_c   1.000
_cell.angle_alpha   90.00
_cell.angle_beta   90.00
_cell.angle_gamma   90.00
#
_symmetry.space_group_name_H-M   'P 1'
#
loop_
_entity.id
_entity.type
_entity.pdbx_description
1 polymer ?
#
loop_
_entity_poly.entity_id
_entity_poly.type
_entity_poly.pdbx_seq_one_letter_code
_entity_poly.pdbx_strand_id
1 'polypeptide(L)'
;MKEKIGKQSVGIAGRESRLTPFEDALHLATMLRVALDGRDIGAYILTKGTQKDRFCFVFGFECQGIHTTLTTDQIETICHNIEVGLKDIPGEERITFHMGSFSSDKQRQQELASLIKRAPTPDIKYLLMAERARIKELTRAGIRKPKFLRVYVTYTVEPSATATNDWIEKLLARGEQWWLKFKGDFVDVRNEQTEATIATAYKEGFRRWEQLLSNQMGLNIKPLNAVELWQEIWRRFNDTQPINIPQLLILDENGLHEQVYSDLASTKLLIDNLHSTTLLMESSIPCADRRWVHVNNNYVGVMTFLEKPGGWQNKSAQLRYLWELLARETVVDTEIFCQLSAANPALVKTTLQRVLKQSNITALTAQEKSKTIDVNAQLKLRKSVAAQEQLYEGAVPIYTSVAILVHRPNLEKLDEATKYIESCFQRPAQVVRETEYAWKIWLQTLPIVWEGLLAKPFNRRQLYLTSEVQGLMPLTLTKAGDKRGFELIAEEGGTPVHLDLFNQHKNLALFATTRAGKSVLVSGILTQALAHNIPVVALDYPKPDGTSTFTDYTEFMGRKGAYFDISKQSNNLFEQPDLRSLSRDEQRDRMLDYVGFLESALMTMILGSSSENQLLTQTVRSILNLALGAFFTDEGIKQRYREAIEEGFGSQAWQKTPTLQDFLVFCSPEHLQLDSIGGRVEDALNQIHLRLRFWLSSRVGQAISAPSSFPTDAPLLVFALRNLSDNEDAAILSLSAYSAALRRALSSPSSIFFIDEAPILFEFEQIASLVGRICANGAKAGIRVILSAQDPDTIAKSKASSKILQNLSTRLIGRIQPVAVDSFTSILKYPREIIVRNASESFFPRKEGVYSQWLLDDNGIYTFCRYYPGFEQLAVVANNPHEQSARTETMQRYSDKYEAISVFARQLVASLRGS
;
A
#
# COMPACT_ATOMS: atom_id res chain seq x y z
N MET A 1 -5.08 30.81 27.43
CA MET A 1 -4.14 29.80 27.98
C MET A 1 -4.81 29.13 29.16
N LYS A 2 -4.60 27.82 29.36
CA LYS A 2 -5.18 27.04 30.46
C LYS A 2 -4.63 27.44 31.82
N GLU A 3 -5.50 27.76 32.77
CA GLU A 3 -5.11 27.88 34.18
C GLU A 3 -5.10 26.50 34.86
N LYS A 4 -4.20 26.33 35.83
CA LYS A 4 -4.09 25.08 36.59
C LYS A 4 -5.29 24.94 37.52
N ILE A 5 -6.05 23.86 37.40
CA ILE A 5 -7.28 23.63 38.18
C ILE A 5 -6.94 23.32 39.64
N GLY A 6 -5.82 22.63 39.88
CA GLY A 6 -5.32 22.32 41.21
C GLY A 6 -6.08 21.17 41.90
N LYS A 7 -5.62 20.79 43.10
CA LYS A 7 -6.21 19.67 43.84
C LYS A 7 -7.61 20.02 44.34
N GLN A 8 -8.59 19.22 43.95
CA GLN A 8 -10.00 19.36 44.35
C GLN A 8 -10.38 18.25 45.35
N SER A 9 -11.28 18.56 46.30
CA SER A 9 -11.87 17.57 47.19
C SER A 9 -13.13 17.00 46.53
N VAL A 10 -13.18 15.68 46.38
CA VAL A 10 -14.29 14.97 45.73
C VAL A 10 -14.82 13.90 46.68
N GLY A 11 -16.14 13.84 46.85
CA GLY A 11 -16.79 12.82 47.66
C GLY A 11 -16.93 11.52 46.86
N ILE A 12 -16.08 10.53 47.14
CA ILE A 12 -16.17 9.20 46.52
C ILE A 12 -16.59 8.22 47.60
N ALA A 13 -17.76 7.58 47.43
CA ALA A 13 -18.29 6.57 48.34
C ALA A 13 -18.31 6.98 49.83
N GLY A 14 -18.69 8.23 50.12
CA GLY A 14 -18.81 8.74 51.50
C GLY A 14 -17.50 9.14 52.18
N ARG A 15 -16.35 9.12 51.47
CA ARG A 15 -15.07 9.67 51.95
C ARG A 15 -14.62 10.85 51.08
N GLU A 16 -14.28 11.97 51.70
CA GLU A 16 -13.62 13.07 51.00
C GLU A 16 -12.22 12.65 50.57
N SER A 17 -11.97 12.63 49.26
CA SER A 17 -10.67 12.32 48.68
C SER A 17 -10.17 13.51 47.88
N ARG A 18 -8.92 13.93 48.15
CA ARG A 18 -8.31 15.06 47.45
C ARG A 18 -7.59 14.58 46.19
N LEU A 19 -8.17 14.87 45.03
CA LEU A 19 -7.67 14.41 43.72
C LEU A 19 -7.10 15.58 42.90
N THR A 20 -6.17 15.27 42.00
CA THR A 20 -5.66 16.24 41.02
C THR A 20 -6.30 15.93 39.66
N PRO A 21 -6.88 16.92 38.98
CA PRO A 21 -7.41 16.77 37.63
C PRO A 21 -6.34 16.28 36.64
N PHE A 22 -6.71 15.37 35.75
CA PHE A 22 -5.79 14.84 34.73
C PHE A 22 -5.32 15.94 33.78
N GLU A 23 -6.21 16.90 33.52
CA GLU A 23 -6.00 18.15 32.81
C GLU A 23 -4.70 18.86 33.18
N ASP A 24 -4.36 18.90 34.47
CA ASP A 24 -3.18 19.61 34.99
C ASP A 24 -1.86 18.92 34.59
N ALA A 25 -1.93 17.68 34.08
CA ALA A 25 -0.78 16.92 33.63
C ALA A 25 -0.48 17.13 32.13
N LEU A 26 -1.42 17.71 31.38
CA LEU A 26 -1.28 18.05 29.96
C LEU A 26 -0.79 19.48 29.79
N HIS A 27 0.04 19.71 28.77
CA HIS A 27 0.73 20.98 28.55
C HIS A 27 0.28 21.70 27.28
N LEU A 28 -0.74 21.18 26.57
CA LEU A 28 -1.28 21.79 25.37
C LEU A 28 -1.89 23.15 25.71
N ALA A 29 -1.38 24.21 25.07
CA ALA A 29 -1.95 25.53 25.10
C ALA A 29 -2.97 25.73 23.99
N THR A 30 -2.63 25.37 22.74
CA THR A 30 -3.55 25.40 21.59
C THR A 30 -2.95 24.64 20.40
N MET A 31 -3.77 24.35 19.40
CA MET A 31 -3.32 23.84 18.10
C MET A 31 -2.87 25.00 17.21
N LEU A 32 -1.88 24.76 16.37
CA LEU A 32 -1.38 25.72 15.37
C LEU A 32 -1.50 25.13 13.96
N ARG A 33 -1.89 25.98 13.01
CA ARG A 33 -1.78 25.76 11.57
C ARG A 33 -0.92 26.87 10.96
N VAL A 34 0.09 26.49 10.18
CA VAL A 34 0.91 27.40 9.40
C VAL A 34 0.59 27.17 7.92
N ALA A 35 -0.01 28.17 7.29
CA ALA A 35 -0.47 28.17 5.91
C ALA A 35 0.32 29.21 5.08
N LEU A 36 1.63 29.02 5.00
CA LEU A 36 2.57 29.91 4.29
C LEU A 36 3.21 29.19 3.11
N ASP A 37 3.56 29.93 2.04
CA ASP A 37 4.25 29.40 0.86
C ASP A 37 3.49 28.24 0.16
N GLY A 38 2.15 28.23 0.24
CA GLY A 38 1.31 27.16 -0.28
C GLY A 38 1.43 25.82 0.48
N ARG A 39 2.03 25.82 1.67
CA ARG A 39 2.14 24.65 2.56
C ARG A 39 1.07 24.71 3.65
N ASP A 40 0.71 23.55 4.21
CA ASP A 40 -0.25 23.43 5.31
C ASP A 40 0.32 22.53 6.41
N ILE A 41 0.80 23.14 7.50
CA ILE A 41 1.59 22.47 8.53
C ILE A 41 0.90 22.63 9.89
N GLY A 42 0.76 21.54 10.63
CA GLY A 42 0.23 21.53 11.99
C GLY A 42 1.32 21.52 13.04
N ALA A 43 1.02 22.09 14.22
CA ALA A 43 1.83 21.89 15.42
C ALA A 43 0.97 21.92 16.70
N TYR A 44 1.50 21.31 17.76
CA TYR A 44 1.03 21.58 19.12
C TYR A 44 1.85 22.71 19.73
N ILE A 45 1.19 23.70 20.33
CA ILE A 45 1.86 24.70 21.15
C ILE A 45 1.72 24.27 22.61
N LEU A 46 2.86 24.08 23.28
CA LEU A 46 2.92 23.69 24.68
C LEU A 46 3.40 24.85 25.55
N THR A 47 2.90 24.91 26.79
CA THR A 47 3.38 25.82 27.84
C THR A 47 3.52 25.07 29.17
N LYS A 48 4.40 25.55 30.04
CA LYS A 48 4.70 24.88 31.31
C LYS A 48 4.38 25.77 32.52
N GLY A 49 3.32 25.43 33.24
CA GLY A 49 2.94 26.11 34.47
C GLY A 49 2.59 27.59 34.25
N THR A 50 3.03 28.48 35.15
CA THR A 50 2.78 29.93 35.09
C THR A 50 3.79 30.70 34.22
N GLN A 51 4.74 30.01 33.56
CA GLN A 51 5.72 30.65 32.68
C GLN A 51 5.05 31.02 31.34
N LYS A 52 4.40 32.19 31.30
CA LYS A 52 3.58 32.67 30.17
C LYS A 52 4.37 32.95 28.88
N ASP A 53 5.71 33.01 28.97
CA ASP A 53 6.57 33.49 27.88
C ASP A 53 7.50 32.40 27.31
N ARG A 54 7.33 31.13 27.70
CA ARG A 54 8.11 30.00 27.16
C ARG A 54 7.20 29.04 26.39
N PHE A 55 7.40 28.96 25.08
CA PHE A 55 6.63 28.09 24.18
C PHE A 55 7.51 26.95 23.67
N CYS A 56 6.92 25.75 23.59
CA CYS A 56 7.49 24.63 22.84
C CYS A 56 6.52 24.24 21.74
N PHE A 57 7.01 24.27 20.52
CA PHE A 57 6.30 23.83 19.34
C PHE A 57 6.64 22.36 19.12
N VAL A 58 5.62 21.52 18.96
CA VAL A 58 5.78 20.11 18.61
C VAL A 58 5.21 19.90 17.22
N PHE A 59 6.09 19.71 16.24
CA PHE A 59 5.73 19.39 14.86
C PHE A 59 5.69 17.87 14.68
N GLY A 60 4.79 17.39 13.83
CA GLY A 60 4.66 15.96 13.54
C GLY A 60 4.84 15.66 12.05
N PHE A 61 5.47 14.54 11.77
CA PHE A 61 5.66 14.00 10.43
C PHE A 61 5.15 12.56 10.37
N GLU A 62 4.47 12.22 9.29
CA GLU A 62 4.26 10.84 8.87
C GLU A 62 5.53 10.37 8.17
N CYS A 63 6.01 9.17 8.50
CA CYS A 63 7.20 8.59 7.88
C CYS A 63 6.85 7.23 7.27
N GLN A 64 7.29 7.00 6.02
CA GLN A 64 7.09 5.71 5.36
C GLN A 64 8.01 4.60 5.90
N GLY A 65 8.99 4.98 6.73
CA GLY A 65 10.00 4.08 7.27
C GLY A 65 10.96 3.54 6.22
N ILE A 66 11.86 2.70 6.70
CA ILE A 66 12.86 1.97 5.92
C ILE A 66 12.28 0.60 5.60
N HIS A 67 12.24 0.23 4.32
CA HIS A 67 11.61 -1.02 3.90
C HIS A 67 12.31 -2.25 4.51
N THR A 68 11.57 -3.34 4.72
CA THR A 68 12.07 -4.56 5.36
C THR A 68 13.06 -5.32 4.50
N THR A 69 12.95 -5.24 3.18
CA THR A 69 13.81 -5.93 2.23
C THR A 69 14.75 -4.91 1.58
N LEU A 70 16.05 -4.99 1.87
CA LEU A 70 17.07 -4.08 1.37
C LEU A 70 18.32 -4.86 0.97
N THR A 71 19.07 -4.33 0.01
CA THR A 71 20.42 -4.82 -0.29
C THR A 71 21.43 -4.33 0.75
N THR A 72 22.58 -4.99 0.84
CA THR A 72 23.66 -4.61 1.77
C THR A 72 24.11 -3.16 1.57
N ASP A 73 24.32 -2.74 0.32
CA ASP A 73 24.76 -1.38 -0.01
C ASP A 73 23.75 -0.31 0.41
N GLN A 74 22.44 -0.61 0.25
CA GLN A 74 21.37 0.27 0.72
C GLN A 74 21.40 0.41 2.24
N ILE A 75 21.57 -0.69 2.97
CA ILE A 75 21.65 -0.70 4.44
C ILE A 75 22.84 0.16 4.92
N GLU A 76 24.01 0.02 4.30
CA GLU A 76 25.19 0.79 4.69
C GLU A 76 24.99 2.30 4.50
N THR A 77 24.43 2.69 3.36
CA THR A 77 24.13 4.08 3.03
C THR A 77 23.11 4.67 4.00
N ILE A 78 22.04 3.93 4.28
CA ILE A 78 20.98 4.36 5.22
C ILE A 78 21.55 4.53 6.63
N CYS A 79 22.29 3.55 7.14
CA CYS A 79 22.93 3.66 8.46
C CYS A 79 23.89 4.84 8.56
N HIS A 80 24.66 5.12 7.51
CA HIS A 80 25.55 6.27 7.48
C HIS A 80 24.79 7.60 7.53
N ASN A 81 23.76 7.75 6.70
CA ASN A 81 22.93 8.96 6.65
C ASN A 81 22.23 9.24 7.99
N ILE A 82 21.67 8.20 8.62
CA ILE A 82 21.08 8.32 9.96
C ILE A 82 22.14 8.77 10.96
N GLU A 83 23.34 8.16 10.95
CA GLU A 83 24.41 8.54 11.86
C GLU A 83 24.80 10.02 11.72
N VAL A 84 24.93 10.51 10.48
CA VAL A 84 25.25 11.91 10.19
C VAL A 84 24.14 12.83 10.71
N GLY A 85 22.88 12.56 10.39
CA GLY A 85 21.77 13.39 10.86
C GLY A 85 21.60 13.39 12.38
N LEU A 86 21.98 12.30 13.06
CA LEU A 86 21.96 12.23 14.53
C LEU A 86 23.00 13.15 15.18
N LYS A 87 24.13 13.43 14.52
CA LYS A 87 25.16 14.36 15.01
C LYS A 87 24.68 15.82 15.02
N ASP A 88 23.71 16.14 14.16
CA ASP A 88 23.18 17.50 13.96
C ASP A 88 21.89 17.79 14.73
N ILE A 89 21.46 16.89 15.62
CA ILE A 89 20.30 17.11 16.50
C ILE A 89 20.51 18.43 17.29
N PRO A 90 19.58 19.40 17.19
CA PRO A 90 19.69 20.66 17.93
C PRO A 90 19.79 20.44 19.44
N GLY A 91 20.62 21.25 20.10
CA GLY A 91 20.75 21.23 21.55
C GLY A 91 19.41 21.53 22.23
N GLU A 92 19.15 20.87 23.36
CA GLU A 92 17.92 20.98 24.18
C GLU A 92 16.61 20.51 23.53
N GLU A 93 16.61 20.25 22.23
CA GLU A 93 15.47 19.70 21.51
C GLU A 93 15.47 18.17 21.50
N ARG A 94 14.31 17.61 21.14
CA ARG A 94 14.08 16.18 21.10
C ARG A 94 13.36 15.76 19.83
N ILE A 95 13.70 14.56 19.39
CA ILE A 95 13.02 13.83 18.33
C ILE A 95 12.42 12.55 18.93
N THR A 96 11.16 12.25 18.61
CA THR A 96 10.46 11.07 19.09
C THR A 96 9.93 10.27 17.90
N PHE A 97 10.45 9.06 17.73
CA PHE A 97 9.93 8.09 16.79
C PHE A 97 8.84 7.27 17.47
N HIS A 98 7.66 7.24 16.86
CA HIS A 98 6.48 6.54 17.35
C HIS A 98 6.03 5.54 16.28
N MET A 99 6.30 4.26 16.52
CA MET A 99 5.84 3.16 15.68
C MET A 99 4.66 2.45 16.35
N GLY A 100 3.55 2.29 15.64
CA GLY A 100 2.37 1.57 16.13
C GLY A 100 2.03 0.37 15.28
N SER A 101 1.52 -0.69 15.90
CA SER A 101 1.04 -1.89 15.24
C SER A 101 -0.25 -2.37 15.89
N PHE A 102 -1.38 -2.15 15.21
CA PHE A 102 -2.71 -2.41 15.75
C PHE A 102 -3.52 -3.32 14.85
N SER A 103 -4.25 -4.26 15.44
CA SER A 103 -5.21 -5.09 14.73
C SER A 103 -6.49 -4.29 14.50
N SER A 104 -6.70 -3.86 13.26
CA SER A 104 -7.89 -3.08 12.88
C SER A 104 -8.24 -3.34 11.42
N ASP A 105 -9.53 -3.45 11.10
CA ASP A 105 -10.07 -3.53 9.75
C ASP A 105 -11.04 -2.38 9.41
N LYS A 106 -11.19 -1.38 10.29
CA LYS A 106 -12.20 -0.30 10.14
C LYS A 106 -12.22 0.32 8.74
N GLN A 107 -11.06 0.74 8.24
CA GLN A 107 -10.94 1.36 6.92
C GLN A 107 -11.29 0.38 5.79
N ARG A 108 -10.73 -0.84 5.82
CA ARG A 108 -10.95 -1.83 4.77
C ARG A 108 -12.40 -2.31 4.71
N GLN A 109 -13.06 -2.42 5.87
CA GLN A 109 -14.49 -2.72 5.94
C GLN A 109 -15.35 -1.62 5.31
N GLN A 110 -15.00 -0.35 5.50
CA GLN A 110 -15.69 0.78 4.86
C GLN A 110 -15.48 0.78 3.34
N GLU A 111 -14.26 0.54 2.88
CA GLU A 111 -13.93 0.45 1.46
C GLU A 111 -14.70 -0.68 0.76
N LEU A 112 -14.67 -1.90 1.32
CA LEU A 112 -15.41 -3.03 0.76
C LEU A 112 -16.92 -2.83 0.86
N ALA A 113 -17.44 -2.22 1.93
CA ALA A 113 -18.86 -1.89 2.03
C ALA A 113 -19.30 -0.89 0.95
N SER A 114 -18.46 0.11 0.63
CA SER A 114 -18.70 1.04 -0.46
C SER A 114 -18.68 0.33 -1.81
N LEU A 115 -17.71 -0.56 -2.02
CA LEU A 115 -17.58 -1.34 -3.25
C LEU A 115 -18.77 -2.28 -3.46
N ILE A 116 -19.21 -3.00 -2.42
CA ILE A 116 -20.40 -3.87 -2.45
C ILE A 116 -21.66 -3.09 -2.85
N LYS A 117 -21.84 -1.86 -2.35
CA LYS A 117 -22.98 -1.02 -2.71
C LYS A 117 -23.01 -0.70 -4.22
N ARG A 118 -21.82 -0.51 -4.82
CA ARG A 118 -21.65 -0.17 -6.24
C ARG A 118 -21.57 -1.38 -7.16
N ALA A 119 -21.26 -2.56 -6.64
CA ALA A 119 -21.05 -3.77 -7.42
C ALA A 119 -22.30 -4.13 -8.26
N PRO A 120 -22.12 -4.55 -9.52
CA PRO A 120 -23.21 -4.62 -10.48
C PRO A 120 -24.13 -5.84 -10.30
N THR A 121 -23.66 -6.92 -9.64
CA THR A 121 -24.43 -8.16 -9.49
C THR A 121 -24.47 -8.69 -8.06
N PRO A 122 -25.49 -9.48 -7.69
CA PRO A 122 -25.52 -10.23 -6.44
C PRO A 122 -24.32 -11.20 -6.31
N ASP A 123 -23.86 -11.78 -7.41
CA ASP A 123 -22.72 -12.72 -7.45
C ASP A 123 -21.42 -12.06 -6.95
N ILE A 124 -21.11 -10.88 -7.48
CA ILE A 124 -19.92 -10.12 -7.06
C ILE A 124 -20.11 -9.63 -5.62
N LYS A 125 -21.32 -9.16 -5.26
CA LYS A 125 -21.61 -8.74 -3.87
C LYS A 125 -21.38 -9.87 -2.88
N TYR A 126 -21.80 -11.09 -3.21
CA TYR A 126 -21.61 -12.28 -2.40
C TYR A 126 -20.12 -12.58 -2.17
N LEU A 127 -19.30 -12.58 -3.23
CA LEU A 127 -17.85 -12.81 -3.13
C LEU A 127 -17.13 -11.71 -2.34
N LEU A 128 -17.54 -10.44 -2.50
CA LEU A 128 -17.00 -9.34 -1.69
C LEU A 128 -17.44 -9.40 -0.22
N MET A 129 -18.64 -9.90 0.07
CA MET A 129 -19.08 -10.14 1.46
C MET A 129 -18.23 -11.24 2.12
N ALA A 130 -17.89 -12.29 1.38
CA ALA A 130 -16.95 -13.31 1.82
C ALA A 130 -15.56 -12.73 2.13
N GLU A 131 -15.04 -11.84 1.27
CA GLU A 131 -13.78 -11.13 1.52
C GLU A 131 -13.84 -10.29 2.81
N ARG A 132 -14.94 -9.55 3.04
CA ARG A 132 -15.16 -8.79 4.27
C ARG A 132 -15.17 -9.66 5.52
N ALA A 133 -15.83 -10.82 5.46
CA ALA A 133 -15.87 -11.78 6.55
C ALA A 133 -14.47 -12.32 6.85
N ARG A 134 -13.70 -12.65 5.80
CA ARG A 134 -12.33 -13.13 5.91
C ARG A 134 -11.40 -12.10 6.55
N ILE A 135 -11.46 -10.84 6.14
CA ILE A 135 -10.65 -9.75 6.73
C ILE A 135 -10.96 -9.59 8.22
N LYS A 136 -12.24 -9.69 8.62
CA LYS A 136 -12.65 -9.62 10.02
C LYS A 136 -12.08 -10.78 10.84
N GLU A 137 -12.05 -12.00 10.30
CA GLU A 137 -11.40 -13.16 10.91
C GLU A 137 -9.90 -12.91 11.12
N LEU A 138 -9.19 -12.44 10.08
CA LEU A 138 -7.75 -12.19 10.11
C LEU A 138 -7.37 -11.08 11.10
N THR A 139 -8.19 -10.04 11.21
CA THR A 139 -7.99 -8.97 12.21
C THR A 139 -8.23 -9.48 13.62
N ARG A 140 -9.27 -10.29 13.86
CA ARG A 140 -9.51 -10.91 15.19
C ARG A 140 -8.40 -11.87 15.60
N ALA A 141 -7.81 -12.57 14.63
CA ALA A 141 -6.68 -13.47 14.86
C ALA A 141 -5.33 -12.76 15.07
N GLY A 142 -5.27 -11.43 14.94
CA GLY A 142 -4.02 -10.68 15.06
C GLY A 142 -3.08 -10.77 13.85
N ILE A 143 -3.54 -11.38 12.76
CA ILE A 143 -2.74 -11.58 11.54
C ILE A 143 -2.66 -10.27 10.75
N ARG A 144 -3.81 -9.59 10.55
CA ARG A 144 -3.88 -8.31 9.84
C ARG A 144 -3.65 -7.14 10.81
N LYS A 145 -2.51 -6.48 10.66
CA LYS A 145 -2.01 -5.43 11.57
C LYS A 145 -1.54 -4.20 10.78
N PRO A 146 -2.42 -3.24 10.49
CA PRO A 146 -1.99 -1.91 10.07
C PRO A 146 -0.91 -1.35 10.99
N LYS A 147 0.14 -0.79 10.38
CA LYS A 147 1.25 -0.16 11.10
C LYS A 147 1.44 1.26 10.59
N PHE A 148 1.99 2.10 11.46
CA PHE A 148 2.38 3.46 11.12
C PHE A 148 3.69 3.82 11.81
N LEU A 149 4.42 4.79 11.24
CA LEU A 149 5.56 5.42 11.85
C LEU A 149 5.39 6.93 11.79
N ARG A 150 5.54 7.58 12.95
CA ARG A 150 5.47 9.03 13.09
C ARG A 150 6.71 9.55 13.78
N VAL A 151 7.06 10.78 13.44
CA VAL A 151 8.18 11.50 14.03
C VAL A 151 7.66 12.80 14.60
N TYR A 152 7.86 13.00 15.90
CA TYR A 152 7.55 14.25 16.58
C TYR A 152 8.85 14.95 16.95
N VAL A 153 8.98 16.22 16.58
CA VAL A 153 10.16 17.03 16.87
C VAL A 153 9.76 18.27 17.63
N THR A 154 10.66 18.76 18.48
CA THR A 154 10.41 19.98 19.26
C THR A 154 11.26 21.15 18.80
N TYR A 155 10.72 22.35 19.02
CA TYR A 155 11.45 23.60 18.98
C TYR A 155 10.97 24.50 20.12
N THR A 156 11.89 24.93 20.97
CA THR A 156 11.60 25.69 22.19
C THR A 156 12.10 27.12 22.03
N VAL A 157 11.22 28.09 22.21
CA VAL A 157 11.60 29.51 22.22
C VAL A 157 11.75 29.98 23.65
N GLU A 158 12.94 30.49 23.99
CA GLU A 158 13.22 31.12 25.28
C GLU A 158 13.27 32.65 25.14
N PRO A 159 12.60 33.42 26.02
CA PRO A 159 12.42 34.88 25.87
C PRO A 159 13.68 35.73 26.10
N SER A 160 14.89 35.15 26.16
CA SER A 160 16.11 35.90 26.49
C SER A 160 17.43 35.32 25.97
N ALA A 161 17.42 34.48 24.94
CA ALA A 161 18.64 33.92 24.33
C ALA A 161 19.08 34.64 23.04
N THR A 162 19.03 35.98 23.01
CA THR A 162 19.83 36.79 22.08
C THR A 162 21.12 37.23 22.78
N ALA A 163 22.11 36.34 22.75
CA ALA A 163 23.53 36.68 22.79
C ALA A 163 24.01 36.54 21.34
N THR A 164 24.56 37.54 20.66
CA THR A 164 25.49 38.60 21.08
C THR A 164 25.49 39.66 19.98
N ASN A 165 25.70 40.94 20.35
CA ASN A 165 25.65 42.17 19.54
C ASN A 165 24.25 42.79 19.42
N ASP A 166 23.83 43.53 20.45
CA ASP A 166 23.56 44.97 20.30
C ASP A 166 23.03 45.57 21.60
N TRP A 167 23.89 46.30 22.30
CA TRP A 167 23.50 47.03 23.50
C TRP A 167 22.73 48.33 23.17
N ILE A 168 22.84 48.80 21.92
CA ILE A 168 22.20 50.02 21.41
C ILE A 168 20.75 49.74 20.99
N GLU A 169 20.47 48.61 20.32
CA GLU A 169 19.08 48.20 19.99
C GLU A 169 18.24 47.91 21.24
N LYS A 170 18.82 47.33 22.30
CA LYS A 170 18.13 47.13 23.58
C LYS A 170 17.73 48.44 24.29
N LEU A 171 18.41 49.54 24.01
CA LEU A 171 18.12 50.85 24.59
C LEU A 171 17.04 51.59 23.79
N LEU A 172 17.04 51.41 22.46
CA LEU A 172 15.98 51.89 21.56
C LEU A 172 14.66 51.11 21.76
N ALA A 173 14.70 49.78 21.84
CA ALA A 173 13.53 48.92 22.06
C ALA A 173 12.87 49.15 23.45
N ARG A 174 13.66 49.54 24.47
CA ARG A 174 13.12 49.95 25.78
C ARG A 174 12.45 51.33 25.74
N GLY A 175 12.96 52.25 24.91
CA GLY A 175 12.31 53.54 24.65
C GLY A 175 10.98 53.38 23.91
N GLU A 176 10.93 52.45 22.94
CA GLU A 176 9.75 52.14 22.15
C GLU A 176 8.67 51.40 22.95
N GLN A 177 9.05 50.42 23.78
CA GLN A 177 8.14 49.74 24.71
C GLN A 177 7.56 50.68 25.78
N TRP A 178 8.30 51.71 26.20
CA TRP A 178 7.79 52.73 27.12
C TRP A 178 6.78 53.66 26.43
N TRP A 179 7.04 54.01 25.16
CA TRP A 179 6.14 54.83 24.33
C TRP A 179 4.83 54.10 23.97
N LEU A 180 4.91 52.80 23.64
CA LEU A 180 3.74 51.96 23.32
C LEU A 180 2.90 51.60 24.56
N LYS A 181 3.54 51.40 25.73
CA LYS A 181 2.82 51.27 27.01
C LYS A 181 2.02 52.52 27.37
N PHE A 182 2.41 53.69 26.87
CA PHE A 182 1.71 54.95 27.10
C PHE A 182 0.50 55.15 26.17
N LYS A 183 0.39 54.39 25.06
CA LYS A 183 -0.68 54.54 24.05
C LYS A 183 -1.85 53.55 24.15
N GLY A 184 -1.75 52.49 24.95
CA GLY A 184 -2.87 51.57 25.18
C GLY A 184 -3.02 50.43 24.17
N ASP A 185 -2.08 50.24 23.24
CA ASP A 185 -2.10 49.17 22.21
C ASP A 185 -1.50 47.84 22.69
N PHE A 186 -1.90 47.37 23.88
CA PHE A 186 -1.28 46.20 24.53
C PHE A 186 -1.61 44.87 23.84
N VAL A 187 -2.68 44.82 23.04
CA VAL A 187 -3.15 43.62 22.33
C VAL A 187 -2.39 43.45 21.01
N ASP A 188 -2.21 44.52 20.24
CA ASP A 188 -1.55 44.48 18.93
C ASP A 188 -0.07 44.12 19.05
N VAL A 189 0.64 44.73 20.01
CA VAL A 189 2.06 44.40 20.30
C VAL A 189 2.23 42.93 20.71
N ARG A 190 1.26 42.35 21.42
CA ARG A 190 1.31 40.96 21.87
C ARG A 190 1.01 39.99 20.71
N ASN A 191 0.11 40.37 19.81
CA ASN A 191 -0.18 39.61 18.60
C ASN A 191 1.05 39.60 17.68
N GLU A 192 1.69 40.74 17.45
CA GLU A 192 2.93 40.84 16.66
C GLU A 192 4.07 39.99 17.25
N GLN A 193 4.26 40.01 18.58
CA GLN A 193 5.25 39.16 19.25
C GLN A 193 4.95 37.67 19.13
N THR A 194 3.67 37.29 19.21
CA THR A 194 3.25 35.88 19.06
C THR A 194 3.43 35.43 17.62
N GLU A 195 3.07 36.27 16.65
CA GLU A 195 3.28 36.04 15.23
C GLU A 195 4.76 35.87 14.90
N ALA A 196 5.62 36.76 15.38
CA ALA A 196 7.07 36.65 15.22
C ALA A 196 7.61 35.34 15.82
N THR A 197 7.14 34.96 17.02
CA THR A 197 7.54 33.71 17.67
C THR A 197 7.16 32.48 16.84
N ILE A 198 5.93 32.46 16.30
CA ILE A 198 5.44 31.37 15.44
C ILE A 198 6.22 31.34 14.12
N ALA A 199 6.47 32.50 13.51
CA ALA A 199 7.24 32.62 12.29
C ALA A 199 8.68 32.10 12.47
N THR A 200 9.33 32.42 13.60
CA THR A 200 10.63 31.86 13.97
C THR A 200 10.56 30.35 14.17
N ALA A 201 9.54 29.83 14.88
CA ALA A 201 9.37 28.39 15.05
C ALA A 201 9.17 27.64 13.73
N TYR A 202 8.51 28.26 12.75
CA TYR A 202 8.40 27.71 11.40
C TYR A 202 9.73 27.75 10.64
N LYS A 203 10.40 28.90 10.59
CA LYS A 203 11.61 29.12 9.79
C LYS A 203 12.84 28.40 10.36
N GLU A 204 13.06 28.47 11.66
CA GLU A 204 14.25 27.94 12.34
C GLU A 204 14.02 26.58 12.99
N GLY A 205 12.78 26.27 13.38
CA GLY A 205 12.41 24.99 13.98
C GLY A 205 11.98 23.97 12.93
N PHE A 206 10.80 24.17 12.34
CA PHE A 206 10.19 23.20 11.41
C PHE A 206 11.09 22.92 10.18
N ARG A 207 11.50 23.97 9.45
CA ARG A 207 12.29 23.78 8.21
C ARG A 207 13.64 23.10 8.48
N ARG A 208 14.28 23.43 9.61
CA ARG A 208 15.55 22.79 10.02
C ARG A 208 15.35 21.30 10.31
N TRP A 209 14.29 20.95 11.03
CA TRP A 209 13.96 19.54 11.29
C TRP A 209 13.58 18.79 10.02
N GLU A 210 12.81 19.41 9.12
CA GLU A 210 12.46 18.83 7.83
C GLU A 210 13.73 18.53 7.01
N GLN A 211 14.67 19.48 6.94
CA GLN A 211 15.95 19.30 6.27
C GLN A 211 16.79 18.18 6.91
N LEU A 212 16.86 18.13 8.24
CA LEU A 212 17.60 17.09 8.96
C LEU A 212 17.00 15.70 8.71
N LEU A 213 15.67 15.56 8.80
CA LEU A 213 14.98 14.28 8.60
C LEU A 213 15.03 13.80 7.14
N SER A 214 14.72 14.68 6.21
CA SER A 214 14.62 14.34 4.78
C SER A 214 15.99 14.27 4.13
N ASN A 215 16.82 15.32 4.25
CA ASN A 215 18.02 15.46 3.43
C ASN A 215 19.25 14.83 4.08
N GLN A 216 19.40 14.94 5.40
CA GLN A 216 20.56 14.36 6.10
C GLN A 216 20.31 12.90 6.46
N MET A 217 19.20 12.58 7.16
CA MET A 217 18.87 11.20 7.54
C MET A 217 18.33 10.36 6.36
N GLY A 218 17.86 10.99 5.28
CA GLY A 218 17.32 10.29 4.11
C GLY A 218 15.94 9.66 4.35
N LEU A 219 15.18 10.14 5.34
CA LEU A 219 13.87 9.57 5.66
C LEU A 219 12.79 10.15 4.73
N ASN A 220 11.93 9.27 4.22
CA ASN A 220 10.75 9.71 3.48
C ASN A 220 9.65 10.17 4.45
N ILE A 221 9.50 11.49 4.58
CA ILE A 221 8.59 12.14 5.52
C ILE A 221 7.57 13.03 4.80
N LYS A 222 6.38 13.13 5.40
CA LYS A 222 5.34 14.10 5.04
C LYS A 222 4.94 14.85 6.30
N PRO A 223 4.95 16.20 6.32
CA PRO A 223 4.46 16.95 7.47
C PRO A 223 2.96 16.72 7.68
N LEU A 224 2.56 16.61 8.95
CA LEU A 224 1.16 16.48 9.35
C LEU A 224 0.52 17.86 9.45
N ASN A 225 -0.70 18.00 8.94
CA ASN A 225 -1.49 19.21 9.15
C ASN A 225 -2.16 19.21 10.53
N ALA A 226 -2.78 20.34 10.92
CA ALA A 226 -3.39 20.49 12.24
C ALA A 226 -4.53 19.48 12.50
N VAL A 227 -5.30 19.15 11.47
CA VAL A 227 -6.38 18.16 11.55
C VAL A 227 -5.81 16.77 11.78
N GLU A 228 -4.84 16.34 10.98
CA GLU A 228 -4.17 15.04 11.13
C GLU A 228 -3.57 14.89 12.53
N LEU A 229 -2.86 15.91 13.04
CA LEU A 229 -2.35 15.91 14.43
C LEU A 229 -3.48 15.73 15.45
N TRP A 230 -4.56 16.51 15.32
CA TRP A 230 -5.71 16.41 16.21
C TRP A 230 -6.34 15.02 16.20
N GLN A 231 -6.50 14.41 15.01
CA GLN A 231 -7.02 13.05 14.89
C GLN A 231 -6.13 12.04 15.63
N GLU A 232 -4.81 12.23 15.61
CA GLU A 232 -3.89 11.33 16.29
C GLU A 232 -3.93 11.43 17.80
N ILE A 233 -3.98 12.64 18.35
CA ILE A 233 -4.15 12.77 19.80
C ILE A 233 -5.56 12.33 20.23
N TRP A 234 -6.60 12.58 19.44
CA TRP A 234 -7.96 12.13 19.72
C TRP A 234 -8.05 10.61 19.89
N ARG A 235 -7.42 9.84 18.98
CA ARG A 235 -7.38 8.38 19.00
C ARG A 235 -6.69 7.78 20.23
N ARG A 236 -5.85 8.56 20.93
CA ARG A 236 -5.21 8.13 22.18
C ARG A 236 -6.18 8.04 23.34
N PHE A 237 -7.28 8.79 23.28
CA PHE A 237 -8.30 8.86 24.33
C PHE A 237 -9.65 8.28 23.90
N ASN A 238 -9.96 8.30 22.59
CA ASN A 238 -11.27 8.00 22.03
C ASN A 238 -11.19 7.00 20.87
N ASP A 239 -12.26 6.24 20.61
CA ASP A 239 -12.40 5.32 19.46
C ASP A 239 -13.36 5.85 18.37
N THR A 240 -13.92 7.04 18.58
CA THR A 240 -14.88 7.76 17.73
C THR A 240 -14.20 8.63 16.68
N GLN A 241 -15.00 9.21 15.78
CA GLN A 241 -14.51 10.26 14.88
C GLN A 241 -14.14 11.52 15.68
N PRO A 242 -12.99 12.16 15.38
CA PRO A 242 -12.58 13.39 16.03
C PRO A 242 -13.56 14.54 15.78
N ILE A 243 -13.89 15.30 16.83
CA ILE A 243 -14.60 16.57 16.70
C ILE A 243 -13.73 17.61 15.98
N ASN A 244 -14.34 18.70 15.52
CA ASN A 244 -13.60 19.86 15.01
C ASN A 244 -12.62 20.39 16.08
N ILE A 245 -11.47 20.89 15.65
CA ILE A 245 -10.47 21.47 16.56
C ILE A 245 -11.11 22.65 17.28
N PRO A 246 -11.29 22.62 18.61
CA PRO A 246 -12.08 23.63 19.30
C PRO A 246 -11.51 25.04 19.16
N GLN A 247 -10.18 25.14 19.25
CA GLN A 247 -9.41 26.37 19.15
C GLN A 247 -8.18 26.12 18.28
N LEU A 248 -8.05 26.87 17.19
CA LEU A 248 -6.97 26.76 16.23
C LEU A 248 -6.36 28.14 15.93
N LEU A 249 -5.08 28.31 16.23
CA LEU A 249 -4.31 29.45 15.73
C LEU A 249 -3.86 29.20 14.30
N ILE A 250 -4.00 30.19 13.43
CA ILE A 250 -3.65 30.12 12.01
C ILE A 250 -2.72 31.27 11.67
N LEU A 251 -1.55 30.94 11.15
CA LEU A 251 -0.65 31.88 10.51
C LEU A 251 -0.73 31.67 8.99
N ASP A 252 -1.28 32.63 8.27
CA ASP A 252 -1.35 32.62 6.80
C ASP A 252 -0.77 33.92 6.21
N GLU A 253 -0.92 34.12 4.90
CA GLU A 253 -0.43 35.33 4.21
C GLU A 253 -1.09 36.64 4.71
N ASN A 254 -2.20 36.56 5.46
CA ASN A 254 -2.89 37.70 6.06
C ASN A 254 -2.47 37.95 7.52
N GLY A 255 -1.52 37.18 8.06
CA GLY A 255 -1.03 37.29 9.43
C GLY A 255 -1.68 36.30 10.41
N LEU A 256 -1.39 36.46 11.69
CA LEU A 256 -1.88 35.56 12.74
C LEU A 256 -3.35 35.85 13.09
N HIS A 257 -4.20 34.84 13.01
CA HIS A 257 -5.59 34.90 13.46
C HIS A 257 -6.05 33.59 14.12
N GLU A 258 -7.20 33.62 14.78
CA GLU A 258 -7.76 32.50 15.52
C GLU A 258 -9.09 32.03 14.91
N GLN A 259 -9.27 30.72 14.81
CA GLN A 259 -10.55 30.09 14.47
C GLN A 259 -11.05 29.26 15.65
N VAL A 260 -12.29 29.52 16.06
CA VAL A 260 -12.97 28.85 17.16
C VAL A 260 -14.20 28.14 16.61
N TYR A 261 -14.28 26.83 16.81
CA TYR A 261 -15.40 26.00 16.35
C TYR A 261 -16.23 25.57 17.57
N SER A 262 -17.48 26.06 17.67
CA SER A 262 -18.40 25.68 18.76
C SER A 262 -19.72 25.15 18.22
N ASP A 263 -20.07 23.89 18.53
CA ASP A 263 -21.38 23.28 18.23
C ASP A 263 -22.31 23.21 19.47
N LEU A 264 -21.92 23.81 20.60
CA LEU A 264 -22.74 23.80 21.82
C LEU A 264 -23.86 24.83 21.73
N ALA A 265 -25.02 24.38 21.25
CA ALA A 265 -26.28 25.11 21.41
C ALA A 265 -26.53 25.39 22.89
N SER A 266 -26.74 26.67 23.24
CA SER A 266 -27.16 27.17 24.54
C SER A 266 -26.17 27.07 25.72
N THR A 267 -25.16 27.94 25.77
CA THR A 267 -25.04 29.02 26.78
C THR A 267 -23.71 29.76 26.62
N LYS A 268 -23.79 31.06 26.35
CA LYS A 268 -22.67 32.01 26.30
C LYS A 268 -21.81 32.08 27.59
N LEU A 269 -22.22 31.41 28.67
CA LEU A 269 -21.54 31.40 29.97
C LEU A 269 -20.68 30.15 30.24
N LEU A 270 -20.85 29.06 29.49
CA LEU A 270 -19.99 27.87 29.59
C LEU A 270 -18.80 27.92 28.61
N ILE A 271 -18.90 28.76 27.58
CA ILE A 271 -17.99 28.83 26.43
C ILE A 271 -16.66 29.50 26.77
N ASP A 272 -16.61 30.36 27.78
CA ASP A 272 -15.38 31.08 28.14
C ASP A 272 -14.29 30.19 28.79
N ASN A 273 -14.56 28.90 29.09
CA ASN A 273 -13.67 28.08 29.94
C ASN A 273 -13.39 26.62 29.51
N LEU A 274 -13.96 26.09 28.41
CA LEU A 274 -13.73 24.68 28.01
C LEU A 274 -12.54 24.54 27.05
N HIS A 275 -11.38 24.15 27.61
CA HIS A 275 -10.16 23.94 26.84
C HIS A 275 -10.20 22.64 26.02
N SER A 276 -9.51 22.59 24.87
CA SER A 276 -9.39 21.38 24.01
C SER A 276 -8.92 20.13 24.76
N THR A 277 -8.23 20.27 25.89
CA THR A 277 -7.76 19.13 26.68
C THR A 277 -8.88 18.46 27.46
N THR A 278 -9.91 19.21 27.87
CA THR A 278 -11.10 18.67 28.53
C THR A 278 -11.93 17.86 27.52
N LEU A 279 -12.08 18.37 26.29
CA LEU A 279 -12.83 17.69 25.22
C LEU A 279 -12.18 16.38 24.77
N LEU A 280 -10.85 16.22 24.92
CA LEU A 280 -10.20 14.93 24.67
C LEU A 280 -10.71 13.80 25.58
N MET A 281 -11.25 14.14 26.76
CA MET A 281 -11.63 13.17 27.80
C MET A 281 -13.15 13.01 27.95
N GLU A 282 -13.95 13.57 27.04
CA GLU A 282 -15.41 13.55 27.14
C GLU A 282 -15.97 12.12 27.16
N SER A 283 -15.39 11.21 26.38
CA SER A 283 -15.86 9.82 26.29
C SER A 283 -15.34 8.90 27.41
N SER A 284 -14.08 9.08 27.84
CA SER A 284 -13.50 8.36 28.96
C SER A 284 -12.30 9.11 29.55
N ILE A 285 -12.21 9.13 30.88
CA ILE A 285 -11.07 9.67 31.61
C ILE A 285 -10.06 8.53 31.85
N PRO A 286 -8.77 8.70 31.51
CA PRO A 286 -7.76 7.69 31.80
C PRO A 286 -7.71 7.36 33.29
N CYS A 287 -7.82 6.07 33.62
CA CYS A 287 -7.65 5.59 34.98
C CYS A 287 -6.19 5.17 35.18
N ALA A 288 -5.50 5.85 36.09
CA ALA A 288 -4.10 5.60 36.40
C ALA A 288 -3.94 4.58 37.53
N ASP A 289 -3.11 3.57 37.29
CA ASP A 289 -2.59 2.65 38.30
C ASP A 289 -1.04 2.69 38.27
N ARG A 290 -0.39 2.14 39.31
CA ARG A 290 1.07 2.02 39.34
C ARG A 290 1.60 1.09 38.24
N ARG A 291 0.87 0.01 37.92
CA ARG A 291 1.27 -1.07 37.01
C ARG A 291 0.67 -0.98 35.60
N TRP A 292 -0.33 -0.13 35.40
CA TRP A 292 -1.05 0.00 34.13
C TRP A 292 -1.80 1.34 34.03
N VAL A 293 -2.29 1.66 32.83
CA VAL A 293 -3.26 2.75 32.58
C VAL A 293 -4.47 2.16 31.86
N HIS A 294 -5.68 2.45 32.31
CA HIS A 294 -6.88 2.07 31.56
C HIS A 294 -7.40 3.27 30.78
N VAL A 295 -7.36 3.19 29.46
CA VAL A 295 -7.78 4.25 28.53
C VAL A 295 -8.28 3.61 27.25
N ASN A 296 -9.33 4.19 26.65
CA ASN A 296 -9.91 3.71 25.40
C ASN A 296 -10.25 2.20 25.45
N ASN A 297 -10.97 1.79 26.50
CA ASN A 297 -11.40 0.41 26.78
C ASN A 297 -10.28 -0.65 26.84
N ASN A 298 -9.03 -0.23 27.05
CA ASN A 298 -7.89 -1.12 27.14
C ASN A 298 -7.02 -0.79 28.35
N TYR A 299 -6.46 -1.84 28.94
CA TYR A 299 -5.36 -1.75 29.89
C TYR A 299 -4.05 -1.65 29.12
N VAL A 300 -3.24 -0.66 29.49
CA VAL A 300 -1.95 -0.36 28.88
C VAL A 300 -0.85 -0.70 29.87
N GLY A 301 -0.01 -1.66 29.50
CA GLY A 301 1.25 -1.95 30.19
C GLY A 301 2.39 -1.16 29.55
N VAL A 302 3.31 -0.68 30.36
CA VAL A 302 4.51 0.03 29.88
C VAL A 302 5.72 -0.85 30.12
N MET A 303 6.57 -1.01 29.10
CA MET A 303 7.82 -1.75 29.21
C MET A 303 9.00 -0.87 28.82
N THR A 304 10.14 -1.04 29.48
CA THR A 304 11.34 -0.21 29.29
C THR A 304 12.60 -1.06 29.37
N PHE A 305 13.68 -0.60 28.72
CA PHE A 305 14.99 -1.23 28.86
C PHE A 305 15.59 -0.93 30.24
N LEU A 306 15.94 -1.98 30.98
CA LEU A 306 16.76 -1.90 32.19
C LEU A 306 18.24 -1.95 31.83
N GLU A 307 18.62 -2.88 30.95
CA GLU A 307 19.99 -3.05 30.45
C GLU A 307 20.06 -2.83 28.94
N LYS A 308 21.20 -2.32 28.48
CA LYS A 308 21.45 -2.05 27.07
C LYS A 308 21.60 -3.36 26.26
N PRO A 309 21.22 -3.38 24.98
CA PRO A 309 21.62 -4.45 24.07
C PRO A 309 23.15 -4.63 24.00
N GLY A 310 23.58 -5.86 23.73
CA GLY A 310 25.00 -6.24 23.67
C GLY A 310 25.72 -5.81 22.40
N GLY A 311 25.01 -5.17 21.47
CA GLY A 311 25.44 -4.95 20.08
C GLY A 311 24.72 -5.89 19.11
N TRP A 312 24.97 -5.72 17.81
CA TRP A 312 24.34 -6.47 16.73
C TRP A 312 25.40 -7.13 15.84
N GLN A 313 25.04 -8.23 15.20
CA GLN A 313 25.95 -8.98 14.33
C GLN A 313 26.33 -8.18 13.08
N ASN A 314 25.41 -7.39 12.56
CA ASN A 314 25.58 -6.53 11.38
C ASN A 314 24.56 -5.38 11.41
N LYS A 315 24.73 -4.42 10.49
CA LYS A 315 23.86 -3.24 10.35
C LYS A 315 22.40 -3.60 10.02
N SER A 316 22.16 -4.71 9.31
CA SER A 316 20.80 -5.19 9.01
C SER A 316 20.06 -5.60 10.29
N ALA A 317 20.69 -6.44 11.12
CA ALA A 317 20.16 -6.84 12.42
C ALA A 317 19.99 -5.65 13.37
N GLN A 318 20.88 -4.65 13.26
CA GLN A 318 20.75 -3.40 14.01
C GLN A 318 19.47 -2.65 13.64
N LEU A 319 19.30 -2.27 12.37
CA LEU A 319 18.12 -1.52 11.91
C LEU A 319 16.81 -2.26 12.24
N ARG A 320 16.83 -3.60 12.14
CA ARG A 320 15.64 -4.44 12.31
C ARG A 320 15.33 -4.83 13.76
N TYR A 321 16.16 -4.45 14.73
CA TYR A 321 16.07 -4.98 16.10
C TYR A 321 14.70 -4.82 16.76
N LEU A 322 14.12 -3.61 16.73
CA LEU A 322 12.76 -3.38 17.28
C LEU A 322 11.66 -3.86 16.34
N TRP A 323 11.95 -3.96 15.05
CA TRP A 323 11.02 -4.51 14.06
C TRP A 323 10.82 -6.01 14.25
N GLU A 324 11.86 -6.77 14.60
CA GLU A 324 11.76 -8.21 14.91
C GLU A 324 10.75 -8.52 16.03
N LEU A 325 10.52 -7.58 16.95
CA LEU A 325 9.45 -7.69 17.93
C LEU A 325 8.07 -7.51 17.29
N LEU A 326 7.84 -6.41 16.57
CA LEU A 326 6.54 -6.10 15.95
C LEU A 326 6.19 -6.99 14.74
N ALA A 327 7.20 -7.67 14.18
CA ALA A 327 7.09 -8.61 13.09
C ALA A 327 6.37 -9.91 13.52
N ARG A 328 6.48 -10.29 14.80
CA ARG A 328 5.92 -11.53 15.35
C ARG A 328 4.40 -11.53 15.29
N GLU A 329 3.81 -12.66 14.91
CA GLU A 329 2.36 -12.81 14.81
C GLU A 329 1.66 -12.62 16.16
N THR A 330 2.25 -13.14 17.24
CA THR A 330 1.74 -13.04 18.63
C THR A 330 1.80 -11.62 19.22
N VAL A 331 2.60 -10.73 18.64
CA VAL A 331 2.69 -9.33 19.08
C VAL A 331 1.66 -8.51 18.31
N VAL A 332 0.56 -8.19 19.00
CA VAL A 332 -0.57 -7.38 18.53
C VAL A 332 -0.74 -6.16 19.43
N ASP A 333 -1.40 -5.12 18.92
CA ASP A 333 -1.80 -3.90 19.65
C ASP A 333 -0.69 -3.36 20.57
N THR A 334 0.45 -3.07 19.94
CA THR A 334 1.69 -2.67 20.61
C THR A 334 2.27 -1.46 19.89
N GLU A 335 2.76 -0.50 20.67
CA GLU A 335 3.44 0.69 20.19
C GLU A 335 4.85 0.80 20.79
N ILE A 336 5.75 1.42 20.05
CA ILE A 336 7.14 1.65 20.45
C ILE A 336 7.45 3.14 20.29
N PHE A 337 7.93 3.75 21.37
CA PHE A 337 8.41 5.13 21.41
C PHE A 337 9.91 5.11 21.62
N CYS A 338 10.65 5.79 20.76
CA CYS A 338 12.06 6.08 20.94
C CYS A 338 12.27 7.60 20.90
N GLN A 339 12.63 8.19 22.04
CA GLN A 339 12.92 9.61 22.15
C GLN A 339 14.43 9.83 22.29
N LEU A 340 14.98 10.67 21.42
CA LEU A 340 16.39 11.05 21.38
C LEU A 340 16.56 12.54 21.68
N SER A 341 17.62 12.87 22.40
CA SER A 341 18.07 14.25 22.62
C SER A 341 19.59 14.28 22.76
N ALA A 342 20.25 15.32 22.26
CA ALA A 342 21.70 15.47 22.37
C ALA A 342 22.14 15.47 23.84
N ALA A 343 23.19 14.71 24.18
CA ALA A 343 23.83 14.78 25.48
C ALA A 343 25.05 15.70 25.40
N ASN A 344 25.37 16.43 26.47
CA ASN A 344 26.53 17.30 26.51
C ASN A 344 27.84 16.47 26.46
N PRO A 345 28.64 16.56 25.38
CA PRO A 345 29.83 15.71 25.21
C PRO A 345 30.86 15.86 26.33
N ALA A 346 31.00 17.06 26.92
CA ALA A 346 31.93 17.32 28.00
C ALA A 346 31.56 16.52 29.26
N LEU A 347 30.28 16.54 29.65
CA LEU A 347 29.78 15.78 30.81
C LEU A 347 29.96 14.27 30.64
N VAL A 348 29.79 13.79 29.41
CA VAL A 348 29.96 12.36 29.08
C VAL A 348 31.43 11.97 29.15
N LYS A 349 32.33 12.79 28.60
CA LYS A 349 33.78 12.57 28.70
C LYS A 349 34.24 12.50 30.15
N THR A 350 33.79 13.42 30.99
CA THR A 350 34.09 13.40 32.44
C THR A 350 33.55 12.14 33.12
N THR A 351 32.35 11.70 32.75
CA THR A 351 31.75 10.48 33.30
C THR A 351 32.52 9.22 32.88
N LEU A 352 32.90 9.10 31.61
CA LEU A 352 33.72 7.99 31.10
C LEU A 352 35.10 7.95 31.77
N GLN A 353 35.76 9.10 31.92
CA GLN A 353 37.03 9.21 32.66
C GLN A 353 36.91 8.75 34.10
N ARG A 354 35.79 9.08 34.78
CA ARG A 354 35.53 8.61 36.14
C ARG A 354 35.33 7.09 36.22
N VAL A 355 34.55 6.52 35.30
CA VAL A 355 34.32 5.06 35.22
C VAL A 355 35.62 4.31 34.92
N LEU A 356 36.47 4.85 34.04
CA LEU A 356 37.81 4.30 33.77
C LEU A 356 38.67 4.27 35.03
N LYS A 357 38.76 5.39 35.77
CA LYS A 357 39.52 5.45 37.03
C LYS A 357 39.01 4.42 38.03
N GLN A 358 37.69 4.33 38.22
CA GLN A 358 37.08 3.40 39.17
C GLN A 358 37.29 1.92 38.76
N SER A 359 37.14 1.61 37.46
CA SER A 359 37.33 0.25 36.93
C SER A 359 38.79 -0.18 37.02
N ASN A 360 39.73 0.74 36.77
CA ASN A 360 41.16 0.47 36.89
C ASN A 360 41.56 0.20 38.35
N ILE A 361 41.08 1.02 39.30
CA ILE A 361 41.29 0.79 40.74
C ILE A 361 40.68 -0.55 41.18
N THR A 362 39.48 -0.89 40.70
CA THR A 362 38.81 -2.16 41.03
C THR A 362 39.57 -3.36 40.48
N ALA A 363 40.06 -3.28 39.25
CA ALA A 363 40.88 -4.33 38.63
C ALA A 363 42.21 -4.52 39.37
N LEU A 364 42.91 -3.43 39.70
CA LEU A 364 44.15 -3.46 40.49
C LEU A 364 43.92 -4.04 41.89
N THR A 365 42.85 -3.61 42.57
CA THR A 365 42.49 -4.10 43.91
C THR A 365 42.14 -5.60 43.90
N ALA A 366 41.44 -6.09 42.88
CA ALA A 366 41.13 -7.50 42.72
C ALA A 366 42.38 -8.36 42.46
N GLN A 367 43.32 -7.82 41.68
CA GLN A 367 44.62 -8.43 41.40
C GLN A 367 45.51 -8.48 42.66
N GLU A 368 45.51 -7.42 43.45
CA GLU A 368 46.29 -7.31 44.70
C GLU A 368 45.71 -8.17 45.85
N LYS A 369 44.39 -8.16 46.05
CA LYS A 369 43.76 -8.83 47.21
C LYS A 369 43.42 -10.29 47.02
N SER A 370 43.02 -10.70 45.81
CA SER A 370 42.44 -12.04 45.59
C SER A 370 43.20 -12.87 44.55
N LYS A 371 44.23 -12.33 43.88
CA LYS A 371 44.92 -12.96 42.73
C LYS A 371 43.94 -13.46 41.64
N THR A 372 42.74 -12.90 41.58
CA THR A 372 41.70 -13.24 40.61
C THR A 372 41.51 -12.08 39.64
N ILE A 373 41.37 -12.41 38.35
CA ILE A 373 41.08 -11.42 37.32
C ILE A 373 39.59 -11.10 37.36
N ASP A 374 39.22 -9.86 37.71
CA ASP A 374 37.85 -9.39 37.53
C ASP A 374 37.60 -9.10 36.05
N VAL A 375 37.09 -10.12 35.35
CA VAL A 375 36.76 -10.07 33.92
C VAL A 375 35.75 -8.96 33.63
N ASN A 376 34.83 -8.64 34.55
CA ASN A 376 33.84 -7.57 34.36
C ASN A 376 34.51 -6.19 34.42
N ALA A 377 35.41 -5.96 35.38
CA ALA A 377 36.18 -4.73 35.46
C ALA A 377 37.08 -4.52 34.22
N GLN A 378 37.75 -5.58 33.74
CA GLN A 378 38.55 -5.52 32.51
C GLN A 378 37.69 -5.25 31.27
N LEU A 379 36.52 -5.89 31.17
CA LEU A 379 35.58 -5.67 30.07
C LEU A 379 35.01 -4.25 30.07
N LYS A 380 34.67 -3.70 31.24
CA LYS A 380 34.24 -2.30 31.40
C LYS A 380 35.35 -1.32 30.99
N LEU A 381 36.60 -1.62 31.32
CA LEU A 381 37.75 -0.81 30.93
C LEU A 381 37.92 -0.81 29.41
N ARG A 382 37.95 -1.98 28.76
CA ARG A 382 38.01 -2.10 27.29
C ARG A 382 36.87 -1.35 26.59
N LYS A 383 35.63 -1.54 27.05
CA LYS A 383 34.46 -0.84 26.50
C LYS A 383 34.54 0.68 26.67
N SER A 384 35.06 1.15 27.80
CA SER A 384 35.21 2.59 28.06
C SER A 384 36.30 3.23 27.19
N VAL A 385 37.38 2.51 26.89
CA VAL A 385 38.43 2.95 25.94
C VAL A 385 37.86 3.03 24.52
N ALA A 386 37.19 1.98 24.04
CA ALA A 386 36.56 1.98 22.72
C ALA A 386 35.52 3.09 22.55
N ALA A 387 34.72 3.37 23.60
CA ALA A 387 33.78 4.49 23.59
C ALA A 387 34.49 5.86 23.55
N GLN A 388 35.67 6.00 24.17
CA GLN A 388 36.47 7.22 24.03
C GLN A 388 37.03 7.38 22.63
N GLU A 389 37.55 6.31 22.02
CA GLU A 389 38.05 6.32 20.64
C GLU A 389 36.97 6.81 19.68
N GLN A 390 35.76 6.26 19.76
CA GLN A 390 34.64 6.71 18.92
C GLN A 390 34.24 8.18 19.14
N LEU A 391 34.31 8.67 20.39
CA LEU A 391 34.09 10.10 20.67
C LEU A 391 35.20 10.98 20.06
N TYR A 392 36.45 10.50 20.02
CA TYR A 392 37.55 11.18 19.35
C TYR A 392 37.40 11.16 17.82
N GLU A 393 36.81 10.10 17.26
CA GLU A 393 36.46 9.96 15.84
C GLU A 393 35.18 10.73 15.44
N GLY A 394 34.57 11.48 16.37
CA GLY A 394 33.44 12.35 16.09
C GLY A 394 32.05 11.72 16.25
N ALA A 395 31.93 10.61 17.00
CA ALA A 395 30.63 10.15 17.49
C ALA A 395 30.10 11.10 18.59
N VAL A 396 28.78 11.31 18.60
CA VAL A 396 28.12 12.19 19.59
C VAL A 396 27.32 11.34 20.57
N PRO A 397 27.36 11.62 21.89
CA PRO A 397 26.52 10.92 22.84
C PRO A 397 25.07 11.42 22.79
N ILE A 398 24.13 10.49 22.80
CA ILE A 398 22.69 10.74 22.69
C ILE A 398 21.98 10.14 23.89
N TYR A 399 21.14 10.92 24.56
CA TYR A 399 20.18 10.38 25.51
C TYR A 399 19.05 9.70 24.76
N THR A 400 18.87 8.41 25.03
CA THR A 400 17.87 7.55 24.39
C THR A 400 16.89 7.05 25.44
N SER A 401 15.61 7.15 25.11
CA SER A 401 14.51 6.69 25.95
C SER A 401 13.60 5.81 25.12
N VAL A 402 13.49 4.53 25.46
CA VAL A 402 12.61 3.60 24.75
C VAL A 402 11.51 3.11 25.69
N ALA A 403 10.26 3.28 25.27
CA ALA A 403 9.09 2.75 25.96
C ALA A 403 8.23 1.95 24.98
N ILE A 404 7.82 0.76 25.39
CA ILE A 404 6.91 -0.11 24.64
C ILE A 404 5.56 -0.09 25.38
N LEU A 405 4.50 0.29 24.68
CA LEU A 405 3.14 0.27 25.21
C LEU A 405 2.40 -0.96 24.68
N VAL A 406 1.81 -1.74 25.57
CA VAL A 406 1.08 -2.97 25.24
C VAL A 406 -0.38 -2.80 25.64
N HIS A 407 -1.30 -2.88 24.67
CA HIS A 407 -2.73 -2.60 24.88
C HIS A 407 -3.52 -3.91 24.89
N ARG A 408 -4.26 -4.19 25.96
CA ARG A 408 -5.10 -5.39 26.05
C ARG A 408 -6.46 -5.08 26.69
N PRO A 409 -7.52 -5.83 26.34
CA PRO A 409 -8.86 -5.58 26.88
C PRO A 409 -9.01 -5.95 28.35
N ASN A 410 -8.10 -6.76 28.91
CA ASN A 410 -8.11 -7.16 30.31
C ASN A 410 -6.69 -7.37 30.85
N LEU A 411 -6.57 -7.38 32.18
CA LEU A 411 -5.30 -7.48 32.89
C LEU A 411 -4.59 -8.83 32.69
N GLU A 412 -5.33 -9.93 32.60
CA GLU A 412 -4.74 -11.27 32.40
C GLU A 412 -3.99 -11.36 31.07
N LYS A 413 -4.65 -10.94 29.97
CA LYS A 413 -4.02 -10.87 28.65
C LYS A 413 -2.88 -9.86 28.61
N LEU A 414 -2.95 -8.79 29.40
CA LEU A 414 -1.86 -7.83 29.53
C LEU A 414 -0.64 -8.45 30.20
N ASP A 415 -0.83 -9.18 31.29
CA ASP A 415 0.22 -9.88 32.02
C ASP A 415 0.88 -10.96 31.15
N GLU A 416 0.10 -11.73 30.39
CA GLU A 416 0.62 -12.71 29.42
C GLU A 416 1.43 -12.05 28.31
N ALA A 417 0.88 -11.02 27.66
CA ALA A 417 1.54 -10.33 26.55
C ALA A 417 2.83 -9.62 26.99
N THR A 418 2.82 -8.98 28.15
CA THR A 418 4.02 -8.32 28.68
C THR A 418 5.12 -9.33 29.00
N LYS A 419 4.81 -10.45 29.68
CA LYS A 419 5.78 -11.54 29.91
C LYS A 419 6.35 -12.11 28.61
N TYR A 420 5.51 -12.31 27.60
CA TYR A 420 5.96 -12.79 26.29
C TYR A 420 6.96 -11.80 25.67
N ILE A 421 6.65 -10.50 25.68
CA ILE A 421 7.53 -9.46 25.14
C ILE A 421 8.85 -9.39 25.93
N GLU A 422 8.84 -9.53 27.26
CA GLU A 422 10.07 -9.59 28.06
C GLU A 422 10.98 -10.73 27.59
N SER A 423 10.40 -11.90 27.30
CA SER A 423 11.14 -13.07 26.83
C SER A 423 11.70 -12.96 25.41
N CYS A 424 11.23 -11.99 24.61
CA CYS A 424 11.70 -11.78 23.24
C CYS A 424 13.08 -11.13 23.16
N PHE A 425 13.55 -10.49 24.24
CA PHE A 425 14.84 -9.81 24.26
C PHE A 425 15.94 -10.71 24.85
N GLN A 426 16.98 -10.96 24.08
CA GLN A 426 18.13 -11.77 24.51
C GLN A 426 19.10 -10.96 25.36
N ARG A 427 19.67 -11.59 26.40
CA ARG A 427 20.71 -10.99 27.24
C ARG A 427 21.91 -10.56 26.37
N PRO A 428 22.55 -9.42 26.66
CA PRO A 428 22.41 -8.61 27.88
C PRO A 428 21.25 -7.59 27.84
N ALA A 429 20.49 -7.48 26.75
CA ALA A 429 19.30 -6.63 26.78
C ALA A 429 18.31 -7.19 27.81
N GLN A 430 17.78 -6.32 28.66
CA GLN A 430 16.71 -6.67 29.58
C GLN A 430 15.60 -5.65 29.47
N VAL A 431 14.45 -6.08 28.96
CA VAL A 431 13.23 -5.28 28.93
C VAL A 431 12.32 -5.78 30.04
N VAL A 432 11.79 -4.86 30.83
CA VAL A 432 10.92 -5.17 31.97
C VAL A 432 9.68 -4.29 31.95
N ARG A 433 8.57 -4.84 32.44
CA ARG A 433 7.36 -4.08 32.70
C ARG A 433 7.54 -3.13 33.88
N GLU A 434 7.12 -1.88 33.67
CA GLU A 434 7.01 -0.89 34.72
C GLU A 434 5.86 -1.23 35.69
N THR A 435 6.13 -1.17 36.99
CA THR A 435 5.18 -1.57 38.04
C THR A 435 4.92 -0.50 39.09
N GLU A 436 5.69 0.58 39.11
CA GLU A 436 5.61 1.63 40.14
C GLU A 436 4.90 2.89 39.64
N TYR A 437 5.18 3.32 38.41
CA TYR A 437 4.61 4.56 37.86
C TYR A 437 4.36 4.50 36.35
N ALA A 438 3.79 3.38 35.88
CA ALA A 438 3.45 3.16 34.46
C ALA A 438 2.65 4.34 33.86
N TRP A 439 1.69 4.87 34.62
CA TRP A 439 0.90 6.04 34.21
C TRP A 439 1.73 7.28 33.84
N LYS A 440 2.83 7.53 34.54
CA LYS A 440 3.67 8.71 34.29
C LYS A 440 4.50 8.53 33.03
N ILE A 441 4.99 7.31 32.76
CA ILE A 441 5.72 7.00 31.52
C ILE A 441 4.76 7.05 30.33
N TRP A 442 3.56 6.47 30.46
CA TRP A 442 2.52 6.58 29.44
C TRP A 442 2.19 8.05 29.11
N LEU A 443 2.02 8.90 30.12
CA LEU A 443 1.78 10.33 29.94
C LEU A 443 2.91 11.00 29.14
N GLN A 444 4.17 10.66 29.42
CA GLN A 444 5.34 11.19 28.70
C GLN A 444 5.44 10.75 27.24
N THR A 445 4.67 9.74 26.81
CA THR A 445 4.59 9.36 25.38
C THR A 445 3.68 10.28 24.57
N LEU A 446 2.85 11.11 25.22
CA LEU A 446 1.93 12.00 24.52
C LEU A 446 2.68 13.24 23.98
N PRO A 447 2.45 13.64 22.70
CA PRO A 447 3.10 14.81 22.11
C PRO A 447 2.66 16.13 22.76
N ILE A 448 1.56 16.11 23.53
CA ILE A 448 1.02 17.25 24.27
C ILE A 448 1.60 17.40 25.69
N VAL A 449 2.67 16.66 25.99
CA VAL A 449 3.35 16.68 27.29
C VAL A 449 4.78 17.20 27.13
N TRP A 450 5.10 18.26 27.86
CA TRP A 450 6.41 18.92 27.79
C TRP A 450 7.52 18.01 28.35
N GLU A 451 7.24 17.22 29.38
CA GLU A 451 8.26 16.38 30.02
C GLU A 451 8.87 15.35 29.06
N GLY A 452 10.19 15.15 29.17
CA GLY A 452 10.92 14.12 28.41
C GLY A 452 10.57 12.71 28.88
N LEU A 453 10.53 11.77 27.94
CA LEU A 453 10.30 10.35 28.19
C LEU A 453 11.42 9.79 29.07
N LEU A 454 11.07 9.10 30.17
CA LEU A 454 12.00 8.54 31.16
C LEU A 454 12.95 9.57 31.80
N ALA A 455 12.70 10.87 31.64
CA ALA A 455 13.53 11.92 32.23
C ALA A 455 13.17 12.21 33.70
N LYS A 456 11.89 12.03 34.04
CA LYS A 456 11.32 12.28 35.38
C LYS A 456 10.38 11.15 35.79
N PRO A 457 10.20 10.88 37.10
CA PRO A 457 10.81 11.55 38.25
C PRO A 457 12.31 11.26 38.41
N PHE A 458 12.76 10.11 37.92
CA PHE A 458 14.17 9.72 37.89
C PHE A 458 14.65 9.74 36.44
N ASN A 459 15.88 10.20 36.21
CA ASN A 459 16.48 10.16 34.88
C ASN A 459 16.92 8.72 34.56
N ARG A 460 16.06 7.99 33.86
CA ARG A 460 16.27 6.61 33.39
C ARG A 460 16.65 6.55 31.91
N ARG A 461 16.91 7.71 31.30
CA ARG A 461 17.43 7.80 29.93
C ARG A 461 18.82 7.17 29.88
N GLN A 462 19.02 6.29 28.92
CA GLN A 462 20.30 5.65 28.70
C GLN A 462 21.11 6.44 27.68
N LEU A 463 22.43 6.40 27.79
CA LEU A 463 23.32 7.15 26.90
C LEU A 463 23.89 6.22 25.84
N TYR A 464 23.67 6.50 24.55
CA TYR A 464 24.20 5.73 23.43
C TYR A 464 25.05 6.61 22.53
N LEU A 465 25.96 6.02 21.77
CA LEU A 465 26.63 6.71 20.68
C LEU A 465 25.76 6.73 19.43
N THR A 466 26.02 7.67 18.51
CA THR A 466 25.29 7.82 17.23
C THR A 466 25.25 6.55 16.39
N SER A 467 26.33 5.74 16.45
CA SER A 467 26.41 4.46 15.77
C SER A 467 25.57 3.37 16.43
N GLU A 468 25.44 3.37 17.76
CA GLU A 468 24.70 2.36 18.53
C GLU A 468 23.19 2.59 18.51
N VAL A 469 22.77 3.86 18.65
CA VAL A 469 21.36 4.23 18.88
C VAL A 469 20.43 3.84 17.73
N GLN A 470 20.97 3.65 16.52
CA GLN A 470 20.21 3.27 15.34
C GLN A 470 19.38 1.99 15.55
N GLY A 471 19.91 1.03 16.32
CA GLY A 471 19.18 -0.21 16.60
C GLY A 471 18.03 -0.06 17.59
N LEU A 472 17.91 1.10 18.24
CA LEU A 472 16.79 1.44 19.12
C LEU A 472 15.81 2.40 18.45
N MET A 473 16.07 2.82 17.22
CA MET A 473 15.13 3.64 16.45
C MET A 473 14.17 2.72 15.69
N PRO A 474 12.85 2.80 15.91
CA PRO A 474 11.88 1.94 15.24
C PRO A 474 11.59 2.44 13.80
N LEU A 475 12.62 2.45 12.94
CA LEU A 475 12.53 3.02 11.59
C LEU A 475 12.11 2.01 10.53
N THR A 476 12.30 0.72 10.75
CA THR A 476 11.94 -0.31 9.77
C THR A 476 10.43 -0.52 9.73
N LEU A 477 9.85 -0.44 8.54
CA LEU A 477 8.42 -0.61 8.28
C LEU A 477 8.20 -1.19 6.87
N THR A 478 7.30 -2.16 6.74
CA THR A 478 6.86 -2.61 5.41
C THR A 478 6.10 -1.47 4.71
N LYS A 479 6.46 -1.18 3.44
CA LYS A 479 5.75 -0.18 2.66
C LYS A 479 4.39 -0.74 2.27
N ALA A 480 3.33 0.04 2.48
CA ALA A 480 1.94 -0.41 2.26
C ALA A 480 1.52 -0.51 0.78
N GLY A 481 2.40 -0.20 -0.17
CA GLY A 481 2.07 -0.14 -1.60
C GLY A 481 1.17 1.04 -1.92
N ASP A 482 0.10 0.80 -2.69
CA ASP A 482 -0.92 1.79 -3.00
C ASP A 482 -1.82 2.11 -1.79
N LYS A 483 -2.61 3.20 -1.87
CA LYS A 483 -3.53 3.59 -0.80
C LYS A 483 -4.75 2.68 -0.66
N ARG A 484 -5.16 2.04 -1.76
CA ARG A 484 -6.36 1.21 -1.91
C ARG A 484 -6.10 0.16 -2.99
N GLY A 485 -7.03 -0.78 -3.16
CA GLY A 485 -6.99 -1.78 -4.23
C GLY A 485 -7.12 -3.20 -3.70
N PHE A 486 -6.51 -4.14 -4.41
CA PHE A 486 -6.44 -5.54 -4.01
C PHE A 486 -5.49 -5.68 -2.81
N GLU A 487 -5.94 -6.31 -1.73
CA GLU A 487 -5.18 -6.40 -0.49
C GLU A 487 -4.39 -7.72 -0.40
N LEU A 488 -3.11 -7.59 -0.11
CA LEU A 488 -2.21 -8.64 0.33
C LEU A 488 -1.79 -8.34 1.78
N ILE A 489 -1.34 -9.33 2.54
CA ILE A 489 -0.82 -9.12 3.90
C ILE A 489 0.66 -9.46 3.91
N ALA A 490 1.52 -8.52 4.26
CA ALA A 490 2.95 -8.76 4.40
C ALA A 490 3.21 -9.97 5.31
N GLU A 491 4.03 -10.90 4.83
CA GLU A 491 4.36 -12.12 5.57
C GLU A 491 5.01 -11.77 6.92
N GLU A 492 5.85 -10.73 6.90
CA GLU A 492 6.47 -10.18 8.09
C GLU A 492 5.64 -9.01 8.63
N GLY A 493 5.31 -9.07 9.92
CA GLY A 493 4.60 -7.99 10.61
C GLY A 493 3.12 -7.85 10.32
N GLY A 494 2.57 -8.56 9.32
CA GLY A 494 1.13 -8.57 9.07
C GLY A 494 0.57 -7.25 8.54
N THR A 495 1.43 -6.39 7.98
CA THR A 495 1.02 -5.09 7.41
C THR A 495 0.20 -5.33 6.14
N PRO A 496 -1.01 -4.75 5.98
CA PRO A 496 -1.74 -4.81 4.73
C PRO A 496 -0.98 -4.02 3.64
N VAL A 497 -0.82 -4.64 2.47
CA VAL A 497 -0.17 -4.09 1.28
C VAL A 497 -1.21 -4.06 0.17
N HIS A 498 -1.46 -2.90 -0.43
CA HIS A 498 -2.47 -2.76 -1.47
C HIS A 498 -1.84 -2.62 -2.84
N LEU A 499 -2.49 -3.23 -3.83
CA LEU A 499 -2.17 -3.11 -5.24
C LEU A 499 -3.37 -2.53 -5.99
N ASP A 500 -3.25 -1.29 -6.48
CA ASP A 500 -4.29 -0.59 -7.22
C ASP A 500 -4.19 -0.86 -8.72
N LEU A 501 -4.83 -1.94 -9.15
CA LEU A 501 -4.99 -2.26 -10.58
C LEU A 501 -6.20 -1.59 -11.21
N PHE A 502 -7.01 -0.86 -10.43
CA PHE A 502 -8.35 -0.46 -10.83
C PHE A 502 -8.42 1.03 -11.17
N ASN A 503 -7.75 1.88 -10.39
CA ASN A 503 -7.69 3.31 -10.64
C ASN A 503 -6.39 3.75 -11.33
N GLN A 504 -5.32 2.97 -11.19
CA GLN A 504 -4.04 3.23 -11.85
C GLN A 504 -3.85 2.29 -13.06
N HIS A 505 -3.10 2.73 -14.06
CA HIS A 505 -2.68 1.86 -15.15
C HIS A 505 -1.41 1.10 -14.72
N LYS A 506 -1.55 -0.21 -14.50
CA LYS A 506 -0.45 -1.13 -14.20
C LYS A 506 -0.65 -2.42 -14.98
N ASN A 507 0.39 -2.89 -15.66
CA ASN A 507 0.43 -4.25 -16.18
C ASN A 507 1.00 -5.17 -15.10
N LEU A 508 0.46 -6.39 -14.99
CA LEU A 508 0.84 -7.36 -13.96
C LEU A 508 1.34 -8.65 -14.60
N ALA A 509 2.43 -9.19 -14.10
CA ALA A 509 2.83 -10.58 -14.38
C ALA A 509 2.77 -11.45 -13.12
N LEU A 510 2.23 -12.65 -13.26
CA LEU A 510 2.09 -13.65 -12.22
C LEU A 510 2.93 -14.88 -12.59
N PHE A 511 3.92 -15.19 -11.76
CA PHE A 511 4.79 -16.34 -11.96
C PHE A 511 4.66 -17.32 -10.80
N ALA A 512 4.13 -18.52 -11.03
CA ALA A 512 4.08 -19.55 -10.00
C ALA A 512 3.88 -20.94 -10.61
N THR A 513 4.42 -21.97 -9.95
CA THR A 513 4.18 -23.37 -10.31
C THR A 513 2.71 -23.75 -10.13
N THR A 514 2.30 -24.86 -10.76
CA THR A 514 0.97 -25.44 -10.57
C THR A 514 0.70 -25.69 -9.08
N ARG A 515 -0.52 -25.39 -8.63
CA ARG A 515 -0.97 -25.50 -7.23
C ARG A 515 -0.32 -24.53 -6.23
N ALA A 516 0.39 -23.50 -6.69
CA ALA A 516 0.89 -22.44 -5.82
C ALA A 516 -0.16 -21.39 -5.41
N GLY A 517 -1.40 -21.49 -5.89
CA GLY A 517 -2.49 -20.55 -5.61
C GLY A 517 -2.72 -19.48 -6.69
N LYS A 518 -2.09 -19.60 -7.86
CA LYS A 518 -2.18 -18.66 -8.99
C LYS A 518 -3.62 -18.32 -9.40
N SER A 519 -4.44 -19.33 -9.73
CA SER A 519 -5.82 -19.12 -10.16
C SER A 519 -6.70 -18.53 -9.05
N VAL A 520 -6.43 -18.89 -7.78
CA VAL A 520 -7.15 -18.33 -6.62
C VAL A 520 -6.87 -16.84 -6.48
N LEU A 521 -5.60 -16.42 -6.60
CA LEU A 521 -5.21 -15.01 -6.53
C LEU A 521 -5.77 -14.21 -7.72
N VAL A 522 -5.62 -14.72 -8.94
CA VAL A 522 -6.14 -14.06 -10.15
C VAL A 522 -7.64 -13.87 -10.06
N SER A 523 -8.39 -14.89 -9.64
CA SER A 523 -9.85 -14.77 -9.53
C SER A 523 -10.29 -13.70 -8.53
N GLY A 524 -9.53 -13.50 -7.44
CA GLY A 524 -9.75 -12.39 -6.51
C GLY A 524 -9.52 -11.02 -7.15
N ILE A 525 -8.45 -10.88 -7.93
CA ILE A 525 -8.16 -9.66 -8.71
C ILE A 525 -9.29 -9.38 -9.72
N LEU A 526 -9.71 -10.40 -10.47
CA LEU A 526 -10.77 -10.26 -11.46
C LEU A 526 -12.12 -9.93 -10.82
N THR A 527 -12.43 -10.51 -9.65
CA THR A 527 -13.66 -10.20 -8.89
C THR A 527 -13.68 -8.72 -8.50
N GLN A 528 -12.57 -8.21 -7.99
CA GLN A 528 -12.43 -6.79 -7.64
C GLN A 528 -12.52 -5.89 -8.89
N ALA A 529 -11.91 -6.26 -10.02
CA ALA A 529 -12.04 -5.53 -11.28
C ALA A 529 -13.50 -5.41 -11.74
N LEU A 530 -14.23 -6.54 -11.73
CA LEU A 530 -15.65 -6.57 -12.09
C LEU A 530 -16.50 -5.75 -11.10
N ALA A 531 -16.13 -5.73 -9.82
CA ALA A 531 -16.79 -4.87 -8.82
C ALA A 531 -16.57 -3.38 -9.08
N HIS A 532 -15.41 -3.01 -9.63
CA HIS A 532 -15.10 -1.67 -10.13
C HIS A 532 -15.70 -1.39 -11.51
N ASN A 533 -16.53 -2.30 -12.04
CA ASN A 533 -17.14 -2.21 -13.37
C ASN A 533 -16.10 -2.18 -14.51
N ILE A 534 -14.91 -2.73 -14.26
CA ILE A 534 -13.85 -2.89 -15.25
C ILE A 534 -14.06 -4.24 -15.93
N PRO A 535 -14.34 -4.27 -17.24
CA PRO A 535 -14.50 -5.51 -17.96
C PRO A 535 -13.18 -6.26 -18.12
N VAL A 536 -13.29 -7.58 -18.14
CA VAL A 536 -12.20 -8.53 -18.24
C VAL A 536 -12.42 -9.39 -19.49
N VAL A 537 -11.40 -9.42 -20.34
CA VAL A 537 -11.31 -10.41 -21.41
C VAL A 537 -10.13 -11.32 -21.10
N ALA A 538 -10.39 -12.61 -20.99
CA ALA A 538 -9.42 -13.62 -20.62
C ALA A 538 -9.14 -14.58 -21.79
N LEU A 539 -7.88 -14.90 -22.02
CA LEU A 539 -7.46 -16.05 -22.80
C LEU A 539 -7.18 -17.21 -21.86
N ASP A 540 -7.87 -18.33 -22.07
CA ASP A 540 -7.78 -19.53 -21.25
C ASP A 540 -7.38 -20.72 -22.13
N TYR A 541 -6.46 -21.54 -21.62
CA TYR A 541 -6.02 -22.77 -22.27
C TYR A 541 -6.55 -23.96 -21.46
N PRO A 542 -7.76 -24.46 -21.77
CA PRO A 542 -8.42 -25.49 -20.97
C PRO A 542 -7.74 -26.85 -21.12
N LYS A 543 -8.05 -27.76 -20.19
CA LYS A 543 -7.64 -29.18 -20.28
C LYS A 543 -8.26 -29.85 -21.52
N PRO A 544 -7.77 -31.04 -21.94
CA PRO A 544 -8.36 -31.80 -23.06
C PRO A 544 -9.85 -32.15 -22.87
N ASP A 545 -10.31 -32.31 -21.63
CA ASP A 545 -11.74 -32.51 -21.29
C ASP A 545 -12.58 -31.23 -21.46
N GLY A 546 -11.92 -30.10 -21.72
CA GLY A 546 -12.52 -28.82 -21.95
C GLY A 546 -12.79 -27.98 -20.70
N THR A 547 -12.48 -28.49 -19.51
CA THR A 547 -12.68 -27.78 -18.25
C THR A 547 -11.45 -26.96 -17.88
N SER A 548 -11.68 -25.82 -17.24
CA SER A 548 -10.63 -25.01 -16.61
C SER A 548 -11.14 -24.38 -15.31
N THR A 549 -10.22 -23.78 -14.56
CA THR A 549 -10.57 -22.99 -13.37
C THR A 549 -11.51 -21.83 -13.70
N PHE A 550 -11.36 -21.25 -14.89
CA PHE A 550 -12.15 -20.09 -15.31
C PHE A 550 -13.51 -20.47 -15.88
N THR A 551 -13.72 -21.73 -16.30
CA THR A 551 -15.05 -22.23 -16.68
C THR A 551 -16.02 -22.10 -15.50
N ASP A 552 -15.67 -22.68 -14.35
CA ASP A 552 -16.51 -22.71 -13.15
C ASP A 552 -16.79 -21.31 -12.59
N TYR A 553 -15.76 -20.46 -12.58
CA TYR A 553 -15.86 -19.07 -12.16
C TYR A 553 -16.78 -18.24 -13.08
N THR A 554 -16.68 -18.46 -14.40
CA THR A 554 -17.51 -17.75 -15.38
C THR A 554 -18.97 -18.19 -15.28
N GLU A 555 -19.22 -19.49 -15.10
CA GLU A 555 -20.56 -20.03 -14.88
C GLU A 555 -21.20 -19.47 -13.61
N PHE A 556 -20.43 -19.35 -12.51
CA PHE A 556 -20.91 -18.74 -11.28
C PHE A 556 -21.38 -17.29 -11.48
N MET A 557 -20.71 -16.52 -12.35
CA MET A 557 -21.06 -15.13 -12.70
C MET A 557 -22.34 -14.99 -13.55
N GLY A 558 -22.93 -16.11 -13.98
CA GLY A 558 -24.21 -16.14 -14.69
C GLY A 558 -24.22 -15.24 -15.92
N ARG A 559 -25.24 -14.38 -16.05
CA ARG A 559 -25.43 -13.49 -17.22
C ARG A 559 -24.30 -12.48 -17.47
N LYS A 560 -23.38 -12.28 -16.51
CA LYS A 560 -22.26 -11.35 -16.64
C LYS A 560 -20.93 -12.05 -16.96
N GLY A 561 -20.92 -13.38 -17.02
CA GLY A 561 -19.84 -14.19 -17.55
C GLY A 561 -20.25 -14.83 -18.87
N ALA A 562 -19.39 -14.77 -19.88
CA ALA A 562 -19.54 -15.55 -21.11
C ALA A 562 -18.26 -16.37 -21.35
N TYR A 563 -18.44 -17.67 -21.48
CA TYR A 563 -17.37 -18.60 -21.83
C TYR A 563 -17.47 -18.94 -23.31
N PHE A 564 -16.52 -18.46 -24.11
CA PHE A 564 -16.45 -18.67 -25.54
C PHE A 564 -15.64 -19.92 -25.87
N ASP A 565 -16.30 -20.92 -26.45
CA ASP A 565 -15.66 -22.11 -27.00
C ASP A 565 -15.77 -22.09 -28.52
N ILE A 566 -14.64 -21.88 -29.22
CA ILE A 566 -14.63 -21.79 -30.69
C ILE A 566 -15.18 -23.06 -31.37
N SER A 567 -15.15 -24.21 -30.69
CA SER A 567 -15.70 -25.44 -31.26
C SER A 567 -17.22 -25.43 -31.37
N LYS A 568 -17.90 -24.53 -30.65
CA LYS A 568 -19.37 -24.49 -30.51
C LYS A 568 -19.98 -23.13 -30.84
N GLN A 569 -19.18 -22.07 -30.86
CA GLN A 569 -19.67 -20.70 -30.93
C GLN A 569 -18.92 -19.88 -31.98
N SER A 570 -19.61 -18.87 -32.50
CA SER A 570 -19.11 -17.84 -33.40
C SER A 570 -18.82 -16.51 -32.68
N ASN A 571 -17.77 -15.80 -33.12
CA ASN A 571 -17.38 -14.45 -32.72
C ASN A 571 -17.09 -13.60 -33.96
N ASN A 572 -18.06 -12.79 -34.39
CA ASN A 572 -17.99 -12.00 -35.61
C ASN A 572 -16.83 -11.00 -35.57
N LEU A 573 -15.86 -11.12 -36.50
CA LEU A 573 -14.74 -10.18 -36.60
C LEU A 573 -15.23 -8.76 -36.97
N PHE A 574 -16.29 -8.66 -37.78
CA PHE A 574 -16.86 -7.42 -38.30
C PHE A 574 -17.88 -6.76 -37.36
N GLU A 575 -18.22 -7.34 -36.21
CA GLU A 575 -19.12 -6.69 -35.25
C GLU A 575 -18.45 -5.44 -34.64
N GLN A 576 -19.11 -4.29 -34.75
CA GLN A 576 -18.58 -3.01 -34.27
C GLN A 576 -18.63 -2.90 -32.73
N PRO A 577 -17.68 -2.18 -32.10
CA PRO A 577 -17.83 -1.80 -30.70
C PRO A 577 -19.03 -0.87 -30.51
N ASP A 578 -19.76 -1.02 -29.40
CA ASP A 578 -20.75 -0.03 -28.99
C ASP A 578 -20.05 1.19 -28.38
N LEU A 579 -20.07 2.30 -29.10
CA LEU A 579 -19.39 3.54 -28.73
C LEU A 579 -20.35 4.63 -28.21
N ARG A 580 -21.65 4.32 -28.05
CA ARG A 580 -22.70 5.31 -27.71
C ARG A 580 -22.46 6.01 -26.36
N SER A 581 -21.69 5.40 -25.47
CA SER A 581 -21.35 5.93 -24.14
C SER A 581 -20.23 6.98 -24.16
N LEU A 582 -19.54 7.17 -25.29
CA LEU A 582 -18.37 8.05 -25.42
C LEU A 582 -18.70 9.39 -26.08
N SER A 583 -17.80 10.37 -25.97
CA SER A 583 -17.91 11.64 -26.69
C SER A 583 -17.75 11.47 -28.20
N ARG A 584 -18.24 12.42 -29.01
CA ARG A 584 -18.18 12.31 -30.49
C ARG A 584 -16.75 12.21 -31.04
N ASP A 585 -15.80 12.92 -30.43
CA ASP A 585 -14.40 12.87 -30.84
C ASP A 585 -13.79 11.49 -30.52
N GLU A 586 -14.06 10.97 -29.33
CA GLU A 586 -13.64 9.61 -28.95
C GLU A 586 -14.30 8.54 -29.82
N GLN A 587 -15.59 8.68 -30.17
CA GLN A 587 -16.26 7.74 -31.07
C GLN A 587 -15.54 7.64 -32.42
N ARG A 588 -15.14 8.79 -33.00
CA ARG A 588 -14.40 8.82 -34.26
C ARG A 588 -13.03 8.14 -34.14
N ASP A 589 -12.26 8.51 -33.12
CA ASP A 589 -10.90 8.00 -32.94
C ASP A 589 -10.92 6.48 -32.65
N ARG A 590 -11.86 6.00 -31.83
CA ARG A 590 -12.04 4.58 -31.51
C ARG A 590 -12.53 3.76 -32.71
N MET A 591 -13.36 4.35 -33.58
CA MET A 591 -13.77 3.72 -34.83
C MET A 591 -12.59 3.59 -35.80
N LEU A 592 -11.72 4.60 -35.90
CA LEU A 592 -10.50 4.52 -36.71
C LEU A 592 -9.56 3.41 -36.20
N ASP A 593 -9.40 3.28 -34.89
CA ASP A 593 -8.63 2.18 -34.28
C ASP A 593 -9.21 0.81 -34.63
N TYR A 594 -10.54 0.66 -34.62
CA TYR A 594 -11.22 -0.57 -35.02
C TYR A 594 -11.03 -0.90 -36.51
N VAL A 595 -11.15 0.10 -37.40
CA VAL A 595 -10.89 -0.09 -38.84
C VAL A 595 -9.43 -0.49 -39.10
N GLY A 596 -8.47 0.16 -38.44
CA GLY A 596 -7.05 -0.21 -38.54
C GLY A 596 -6.75 -1.62 -38.00
N PHE A 597 -7.50 -2.07 -36.99
CA PHE A 597 -7.47 -3.46 -36.55
C PHE A 597 -8.00 -4.41 -37.63
N LEU A 598 -9.17 -4.14 -38.20
CA LEU A 598 -9.75 -4.97 -39.27
C LEU A 598 -8.83 -5.07 -40.48
N GLU A 599 -8.23 -3.96 -40.91
CA GLU A 599 -7.22 -3.92 -41.97
C GLU A 599 -6.07 -4.90 -41.64
N SER A 600 -5.52 -4.82 -40.43
CA SER A 600 -4.43 -5.69 -39.97
C SER A 600 -4.84 -7.17 -39.91
N ALA A 601 -6.08 -7.45 -39.46
CA ALA A 601 -6.63 -8.79 -39.38
C ALA A 601 -6.80 -9.41 -40.77
N LEU A 602 -7.39 -8.66 -41.71
CA LEU A 602 -7.58 -9.08 -43.09
C LEU A 602 -6.25 -9.30 -43.82
N MET A 603 -5.28 -8.40 -43.63
CA MET A 603 -3.92 -8.57 -44.14
C MET A 603 -3.31 -9.90 -43.67
N THR A 604 -3.50 -10.24 -42.40
CA THR A 604 -3.02 -11.51 -41.82
C THR A 604 -3.74 -12.71 -42.45
N MET A 605 -5.07 -12.64 -42.65
CA MET A 605 -5.87 -13.69 -43.29
C MET A 605 -5.47 -13.94 -44.75
N ILE A 606 -5.12 -12.89 -45.48
CA ILE A 606 -4.83 -12.95 -46.93
C ILE A 606 -3.38 -13.34 -47.21
N LEU A 607 -2.42 -12.74 -46.51
CA LEU A 607 -0.99 -12.89 -46.81
C LEU A 607 -0.26 -13.91 -45.93
N GLY A 608 -0.83 -14.29 -44.78
CA GLY A 608 -0.17 -15.18 -43.82
C GLY A 608 1.07 -14.53 -43.17
N SER A 609 1.93 -15.36 -42.57
CA SER A 609 3.12 -14.91 -41.82
C SER A 609 4.35 -14.56 -42.67
N SER A 610 4.31 -14.81 -43.97
CA SER A 610 5.49 -14.72 -44.85
C SER A 610 5.10 -14.31 -46.27
N SER A 611 5.01 -13.00 -46.53
CA SER A 611 4.87 -12.47 -47.88
C SER A 611 6.23 -11.94 -48.39
N GLU A 612 6.90 -12.71 -49.25
CA GLU A 612 8.18 -12.30 -49.88
C GLU A 612 7.98 -11.18 -50.92
N ASN A 613 6.74 -10.93 -51.37
CA ASN A 613 6.43 -9.91 -52.37
C ASN A 613 5.90 -8.61 -51.73
N GLN A 614 6.80 -7.66 -51.51
CA GLN A 614 6.51 -6.37 -50.87
C GLN A 614 5.55 -5.50 -51.69
N LEU A 615 5.61 -5.59 -53.02
CA LEU A 615 4.72 -4.86 -53.93
C LEU A 615 3.29 -5.39 -53.84
N LEU A 616 3.10 -6.72 -53.88
CA LEU A 616 1.79 -7.35 -53.71
C LEU A 616 1.17 -7.00 -52.34
N THR A 617 1.99 -6.99 -51.29
CA THR A 617 1.58 -6.58 -49.94
C THR A 617 1.02 -5.15 -49.90
N GLN A 618 1.70 -4.21 -50.57
CA GLN A 618 1.23 -2.83 -50.67
C GLN A 618 -0.06 -2.72 -51.49
N THR A 619 -0.16 -3.43 -52.61
CA THR A 619 -1.36 -3.42 -53.46
C THR A 619 -2.58 -4.00 -52.73
N VAL A 620 -2.42 -5.15 -52.06
CA VAL A 620 -3.49 -5.76 -51.23
C VAL A 620 -3.93 -4.79 -50.14
N ARG A 621 -2.99 -4.14 -49.44
CA ARG A 621 -3.30 -3.15 -48.41
C ARG A 621 -4.13 -1.98 -48.95
N SER A 622 -3.74 -1.42 -50.10
CA SER A 622 -4.49 -0.33 -50.73
C SER A 622 -5.91 -0.74 -51.12
N ILE A 623 -6.08 -1.94 -51.68
CA ILE A 623 -7.39 -2.48 -52.04
C ILE A 623 -8.26 -2.67 -50.78
N LEU A 624 -7.71 -3.23 -49.71
CA LEU A 624 -8.44 -3.41 -48.45
C LEU A 624 -8.92 -2.08 -47.85
N ASN A 625 -8.09 -1.03 -47.89
CA ASN A 625 -8.48 0.29 -47.39
C ASN A 625 -9.63 0.91 -48.20
N LEU A 626 -9.60 0.77 -49.54
CA LEU A 626 -10.71 1.21 -50.39
C LEU A 626 -11.99 0.39 -50.11
N ALA A 627 -11.86 -0.93 -49.99
CA ALA A 627 -12.98 -1.83 -49.70
C ALA A 627 -13.61 -1.55 -48.33
N LEU A 628 -12.80 -1.36 -47.28
CA LEU A 628 -13.28 -1.02 -45.93
C LEU A 628 -13.96 0.36 -45.92
N GLY A 629 -13.41 1.32 -46.68
CA GLY A 629 -14.02 2.63 -46.87
C GLY A 629 -15.40 2.54 -47.52
N ALA A 630 -15.54 1.75 -48.59
CA ALA A 630 -16.83 1.52 -49.25
C ALA A 630 -17.82 0.77 -48.34
N PHE A 631 -17.35 -0.27 -47.63
CA PHE A 631 -18.16 -1.09 -46.74
C PHE A 631 -18.79 -0.27 -45.58
N PHE A 632 -17.99 0.56 -44.90
CA PHE A 632 -18.51 1.36 -43.77
C PHE A 632 -19.26 2.61 -44.19
N THR A 633 -19.16 3.05 -45.45
CA THR A 633 -19.94 4.18 -45.98
C THR A 633 -21.30 3.77 -46.56
N ASP A 634 -21.50 2.48 -46.87
CA ASP A 634 -22.78 1.94 -47.35
C ASP A 634 -23.93 2.10 -46.34
N GLU A 635 -25.06 2.65 -46.80
CA GLU A 635 -26.21 2.94 -45.93
C GLU A 635 -26.93 1.67 -45.44
N GLY A 636 -26.93 0.59 -46.24
CA GLY A 636 -27.50 -0.70 -45.85
C GLY A 636 -26.69 -1.37 -44.74
N ILE A 637 -25.35 -1.33 -44.83
CA ILE A 637 -24.44 -1.79 -43.78
C ILE A 637 -24.63 -0.98 -42.49
N LYS A 638 -24.64 0.36 -42.58
CA LYS A 638 -24.85 1.23 -41.41
C LYS A 638 -26.18 1.00 -40.71
N GLN A 639 -27.24 0.77 -41.47
CA GLN A 639 -28.58 0.52 -40.91
C GLN A 639 -28.60 -0.79 -40.12
N ARG A 640 -28.03 -1.88 -40.67
CA ARG A 640 -27.97 -3.18 -39.97
C ARG A 640 -27.15 -3.12 -38.67
N TYR A 641 -26.05 -2.37 -38.64
CA TYR A 641 -25.31 -2.17 -37.39
C TYR A 641 -26.12 -1.42 -36.33
N ARG A 642 -26.83 -0.34 -36.73
CA ARG A 642 -27.70 0.41 -35.81
C ARG A 642 -28.79 -0.47 -35.21
N GLU A 643 -29.52 -1.22 -36.04
CA GLU A 643 -30.59 -2.12 -35.60
C GLU A 643 -30.06 -3.20 -34.64
N ALA A 644 -28.92 -3.82 -34.96
CA ALA A 644 -28.31 -4.84 -34.10
C ALA A 644 -27.87 -4.28 -32.72
N ILE A 645 -27.30 -3.08 -32.69
CA ILE A 645 -26.84 -2.41 -31.47
C ILE A 645 -28.03 -1.90 -30.62
N GLU A 646 -29.14 -1.51 -31.26
CA GLU A 646 -30.37 -1.06 -30.59
C GLU A 646 -31.17 -2.22 -30.00
N GLU A 647 -31.38 -3.31 -30.76
CA GLU A 647 -32.17 -4.46 -30.29
C GLU A 647 -31.38 -5.41 -29.38
N GLY A 648 -30.05 -5.44 -29.51
CA GLY A 648 -29.15 -6.20 -28.65
C GLY A 648 -29.02 -7.69 -28.97
N PHE A 649 -28.15 -8.36 -28.20
CA PHE A 649 -27.80 -9.77 -28.40
C PHE A 649 -29.03 -10.70 -28.34
N GLY A 650 -29.13 -11.61 -29.32
CA GLY A 650 -30.19 -12.61 -29.40
C GLY A 650 -31.45 -12.16 -30.16
N SER A 651 -31.51 -10.90 -30.63
CA SER A 651 -32.62 -10.41 -31.45
C SER A 651 -32.56 -10.91 -32.90
N GLN A 652 -33.62 -10.68 -33.67
CA GLN A 652 -33.59 -10.96 -35.11
C GLN A 652 -32.67 -9.99 -35.87
N ALA A 653 -32.57 -8.72 -35.46
CA ALA A 653 -31.61 -7.79 -36.04
C ALA A 653 -30.17 -8.22 -35.78
N TRP A 654 -29.87 -8.79 -34.60
CA TRP A 654 -28.54 -9.31 -34.28
C TRP A 654 -28.07 -10.38 -35.27
N GLN A 655 -28.95 -11.27 -35.71
CA GLN A 655 -28.62 -12.29 -36.71
C GLN A 655 -28.32 -11.72 -38.11
N LYS A 656 -28.69 -10.45 -38.35
CA LYS A 656 -28.40 -9.73 -39.60
C LYS A 656 -27.16 -8.84 -39.50
N THR A 657 -26.45 -8.86 -38.37
CA THR A 657 -25.22 -8.08 -38.17
C THR A 657 -24.24 -8.32 -39.33
N PRO A 658 -23.68 -7.28 -39.97
CA PRO A 658 -22.73 -7.45 -41.07
C PRO A 658 -21.51 -8.29 -40.69
N THR A 659 -21.04 -9.12 -41.63
CA THR A 659 -20.01 -10.14 -41.45
C THR A 659 -18.92 -10.07 -42.53
N LEU A 660 -17.90 -10.93 -42.43
CA LEU A 660 -16.90 -11.10 -43.49
C LEU A 660 -17.54 -11.47 -44.84
N GLN A 661 -18.67 -12.20 -44.83
CA GLN A 661 -19.36 -12.59 -46.06
C GLN A 661 -19.95 -11.36 -46.78
N ASP A 662 -20.47 -10.39 -46.02
CA ASP A 662 -20.94 -9.12 -46.57
C ASP A 662 -19.76 -8.30 -47.13
N PHE A 663 -18.65 -8.23 -46.38
CA PHE A 663 -17.45 -7.50 -46.80
C PHE A 663 -16.85 -8.02 -48.11
N LEU A 664 -16.87 -9.33 -48.34
CA LEU A 664 -16.31 -9.95 -49.54
C LEU A 664 -16.94 -9.40 -50.85
N VAL A 665 -18.18 -8.93 -50.80
CA VAL A 665 -18.87 -8.30 -51.94
C VAL A 665 -18.23 -6.98 -52.36
N PHE A 666 -17.68 -6.24 -51.39
CA PHE A 666 -17.02 -4.95 -51.62
C PHE A 666 -15.58 -5.10 -52.12
N CYS A 667 -15.03 -6.31 -52.13
CA CYS A 667 -13.75 -6.63 -52.77
C CYS A 667 -13.89 -6.86 -54.28
N SER A 668 -14.80 -6.14 -54.95
CA SER A 668 -15.03 -6.25 -56.40
C SER A 668 -14.68 -4.94 -57.12
N PRO A 669 -14.28 -4.98 -58.40
CA PRO A 669 -13.92 -3.78 -59.16
C PRO A 669 -15.03 -2.72 -59.19
N GLU A 670 -16.29 -3.16 -59.24
CA GLU A 670 -17.47 -2.29 -59.33
C GLU A 670 -17.67 -1.46 -58.05
N HIS A 671 -17.44 -2.06 -56.88
CA HIS A 671 -17.57 -1.38 -55.59
C HIS A 671 -16.35 -0.49 -55.26
N LEU A 672 -15.20 -0.78 -55.88
CA LEU A 672 -13.96 -0.03 -55.69
C LEU A 672 -13.81 1.17 -56.64
N GLN A 673 -14.72 1.35 -57.60
CA GLN A 673 -14.71 2.42 -58.60
C GLN A 673 -13.38 2.46 -59.39
N LEU A 674 -12.86 1.29 -59.77
CA LEU A 674 -11.62 1.17 -60.51
C LEU A 674 -11.89 1.18 -62.03
N ASP A 675 -11.72 2.34 -62.67
CA ASP A 675 -11.98 2.55 -64.10
C ASP A 675 -11.07 1.73 -65.04
N SER A 676 -9.92 1.24 -64.54
CA SER A 676 -9.05 0.31 -65.27
C SER A 676 -8.32 -0.64 -64.31
N ILE A 677 -8.45 -1.96 -64.53
CA ILE A 677 -7.78 -2.98 -63.74
C ILE A 677 -6.49 -3.36 -64.48
N GLY A 678 -5.35 -2.85 -64.04
CA GLY A 678 -4.06 -3.38 -64.49
C GLY A 678 -3.82 -4.78 -63.90
N GLY A 679 -3.06 -5.65 -64.59
CA GLY A 679 -2.88 -7.05 -64.19
C GLY A 679 -2.47 -7.27 -62.72
N ARG A 680 -1.71 -6.35 -62.11
CA ARG A 680 -1.34 -6.43 -60.69
C ARG A 680 -2.49 -6.24 -59.70
N VAL A 681 -3.47 -5.40 -60.06
CA VAL A 681 -4.67 -5.17 -59.22
C VAL A 681 -5.60 -6.38 -59.33
N GLU A 682 -5.70 -6.95 -60.53
CA GLU A 682 -6.44 -8.19 -60.78
C GLU A 682 -5.86 -9.37 -59.99
N ASP A 683 -4.54 -9.54 -60.02
CA ASP A 683 -3.84 -10.57 -59.25
C ASP A 683 -4.11 -10.44 -57.74
N ALA A 684 -4.06 -9.21 -57.21
CA ALA A 684 -4.31 -8.94 -55.80
C ALA A 684 -5.79 -9.20 -55.42
N LEU A 685 -6.75 -8.78 -56.25
CA LEU A 685 -8.18 -9.06 -56.02
C LEU A 685 -8.47 -10.57 -56.07
N ASN A 686 -7.88 -11.29 -57.02
CA ASN A 686 -8.00 -12.73 -57.12
C ASN A 686 -7.45 -13.43 -55.87
N GLN A 687 -6.30 -12.98 -55.36
CA GLN A 687 -5.73 -13.52 -54.11
C GLN A 687 -6.62 -13.24 -52.90
N ILE A 688 -7.14 -12.00 -52.77
CA ILE A 688 -8.07 -11.62 -51.70
C ILE A 688 -9.31 -12.54 -51.73
N HIS A 689 -9.95 -12.68 -52.90
CA HIS A 689 -11.13 -13.52 -53.06
C HIS A 689 -10.85 -14.98 -52.75
N LEU A 690 -9.74 -15.54 -53.25
CA LEU A 690 -9.35 -16.92 -53.00
C LEU A 690 -9.18 -17.19 -51.50
N ARG A 691 -8.40 -16.35 -50.80
CA ARG A 691 -8.09 -16.55 -49.38
C ARG A 691 -9.28 -16.30 -48.48
N LEU A 692 -10.06 -15.24 -48.71
CA LEU A 692 -11.25 -14.98 -47.88
C LEU A 692 -12.33 -16.06 -48.10
N ARG A 693 -12.53 -16.58 -49.32
CA ARG A 693 -13.43 -17.72 -49.56
C ARG A 693 -12.96 -19.01 -48.88
N PHE A 694 -11.65 -19.26 -48.86
CA PHE A 694 -11.08 -20.37 -48.09
C PHE A 694 -11.42 -20.24 -46.60
N TRP A 695 -11.28 -19.05 -46.00
CA TRP A 695 -11.64 -18.86 -44.61
C TRP A 695 -13.14 -19.08 -44.35
N LEU A 696 -14.03 -18.61 -45.24
CA LEU A 696 -15.47 -18.85 -45.13
C LEU A 696 -15.86 -20.34 -45.15
N SER A 697 -15.03 -21.24 -45.71
CA SER A 697 -15.26 -22.69 -45.69
C SER A 697 -14.50 -23.42 -44.58
N SER A 698 -13.47 -22.80 -44.00
CA SER A 698 -12.71 -23.35 -42.87
C SER A 698 -13.52 -23.32 -41.56
N ARG A 699 -13.21 -24.23 -40.62
CA ARG A 699 -13.86 -24.27 -39.31
C ARG A 699 -13.66 -22.98 -38.51
N VAL A 700 -12.41 -22.51 -38.40
CA VAL A 700 -12.07 -21.31 -37.63
C VAL A 700 -12.63 -20.06 -38.31
N GLY A 701 -12.52 -19.98 -39.64
CA GLY A 701 -13.06 -18.86 -40.41
C GLY A 701 -14.59 -18.76 -40.36
N GLN A 702 -15.32 -19.89 -40.35
CA GLN A 702 -16.77 -19.89 -40.12
C GLN A 702 -17.13 -19.31 -38.74
N ALA A 703 -16.39 -19.70 -37.69
CA ALA A 703 -16.62 -19.17 -36.35
C ALA A 703 -16.44 -17.65 -36.29
N ILE A 704 -15.51 -17.07 -37.06
CA ILE A 704 -15.29 -15.61 -37.04
C ILE A 704 -16.10 -14.82 -38.08
N SER A 705 -16.80 -15.51 -38.98
CA SER A 705 -17.52 -14.90 -40.11
C SER A 705 -19.04 -15.00 -39.98
N ALA A 706 -19.55 -15.57 -38.90
CA ALA A 706 -20.96 -15.59 -38.57
C ALA A 706 -21.29 -14.56 -37.48
N PRO A 707 -22.55 -14.11 -37.34
CA PRO A 707 -22.99 -13.30 -36.21
C PRO A 707 -22.58 -13.94 -34.88
N SER A 708 -22.16 -13.14 -33.90
CA SER A 708 -21.69 -13.67 -32.62
C SER A 708 -22.82 -14.40 -31.88
N SER A 709 -22.51 -15.57 -31.31
CA SER A 709 -23.51 -16.49 -30.71
C SER A 709 -23.45 -16.55 -29.17
N PHE A 710 -22.64 -15.69 -28.56
CA PHE A 710 -22.51 -15.54 -27.12
C PHE A 710 -22.66 -14.05 -26.75
N PRO A 711 -23.04 -13.72 -25.50
CA PRO A 711 -23.21 -12.33 -25.08
C PRO A 711 -21.85 -11.60 -25.05
N THR A 712 -21.51 -10.92 -26.15
CA THR A 712 -20.26 -10.19 -26.35
C THR A 712 -20.14 -8.95 -25.45
N ASP A 713 -21.24 -8.53 -24.85
CA ASP A 713 -21.34 -7.41 -23.91
C ASP A 713 -21.11 -7.81 -22.44
N ALA A 714 -21.00 -9.11 -22.16
CA ALA A 714 -20.74 -9.62 -20.82
C ALA A 714 -19.43 -9.02 -20.25
N PRO A 715 -19.43 -8.49 -19.02
CA PRO A 715 -18.22 -7.89 -18.44
C PRO A 715 -17.06 -8.87 -18.23
N LEU A 716 -17.33 -10.17 -18.06
CA LEU A 716 -16.32 -11.22 -18.04
C LEU A 716 -16.47 -12.07 -19.30
N LEU A 717 -15.49 -12.00 -20.21
CA LEU A 717 -15.41 -12.84 -21.39
C LEU A 717 -14.20 -13.76 -21.27
N VAL A 718 -14.38 -15.07 -21.39
CA VAL A 718 -13.28 -16.05 -21.36
C VAL A 718 -13.24 -16.78 -22.68
N PHE A 719 -12.11 -16.69 -23.39
CA PHE A 719 -11.85 -17.36 -24.66
C PHE A 719 -11.09 -18.65 -24.42
N ALA A 720 -11.75 -19.78 -24.66
CA ALA A 720 -11.19 -21.11 -24.52
C ALA A 720 -10.50 -21.55 -25.82
N LEU A 721 -9.17 -21.64 -25.79
CA LEU A 721 -8.36 -22.01 -26.95
C LEU A 721 -8.10 -23.53 -26.96
N ARG A 722 -9.03 -24.30 -27.54
CA ARG A 722 -8.90 -25.77 -27.66
C ARG A 722 -8.25 -26.19 -28.98
N ASN A 723 -7.44 -27.25 -28.94
CA ASN A 723 -6.93 -27.97 -30.11
C ASN A 723 -6.24 -27.08 -31.17
N LEU A 724 -5.41 -26.13 -30.73
CA LEU A 724 -4.52 -25.38 -31.62
C LEU A 724 -3.47 -26.32 -32.20
N SER A 725 -3.57 -26.64 -33.49
CA SER A 725 -2.63 -27.57 -34.18
C SER A 725 -1.73 -26.89 -35.22
N ASP A 726 -2.06 -25.69 -35.70
CA ASP A 726 -1.30 -24.97 -36.74
C ASP A 726 -1.26 -23.44 -36.46
N ASN A 727 -0.21 -22.77 -36.95
CA ASN A 727 0.08 -21.35 -36.76
C ASN A 727 -0.95 -20.42 -37.43
N GLU A 728 -1.51 -20.80 -38.60
CA GLU A 728 -2.52 -19.98 -39.27
C GLU A 728 -3.83 -19.95 -38.46
N ASP A 729 -4.31 -21.10 -37.97
CA ASP A 729 -5.50 -21.19 -37.11
C ASP A 729 -5.30 -20.41 -35.79
N ALA A 730 -4.11 -20.49 -35.20
CA ALA A 730 -3.76 -19.75 -34.00
C ALA A 730 -3.77 -18.23 -34.22
N ALA A 731 -3.28 -17.77 -35.37
CA ALA A 731 -3.30 -16.35 -35.73
C ALA A 731 -4.75 -15.83 -35.80
N ILE A 732 -5.66 -16.57 -36.45
CA ILE A 732 -7.06 -16.16 -36.59
C ILE A 732 -7.80 -16.20 -35.25
N LEU A 733 -7.57 -17.23 -34.45
CA LEU A 733 -8.12 -17.33 -33.09
C LEU A 733 -7.70 -16.15 -32.20
N SER A 734 -6.46 -15.74 -32.34
CA SER A 734 -5.91 -14.63 -31.57
C SER A 734 -6.43 -13.30 -32.04
N LEU A 735 -6.66 -13.14 -33.35
CA LEU A 735 -7.41 -12.00 -33.90
C LEU A 735 -8.84 -11.98 -33.39
N SER A 736 -9.50 -13.13 -33.24
CA SER A 736 -10.86 -13.21 -32.68
C SER A 736 -10.91 -12.75 -31.23
N ALA A 737 -10.05 -13.29 -30.37
CA ALA A 737 -9.96 -12.89 -28.98
C ALA A 737 -9.52 -11.43 -28.82
N TYR A 738 -8.58 -10.97 -29.65
CA TYR A 738 -8.17 -9.58 -29.68
C TYR A 738 -9.29 -8.66 -30.15
N SER A 739 -10.08 -9.06 -31.16
CA SER A 739 -11.26 -8.30 -31.59
C SER A 739 -12.21 -8.09 -30.41
N ALA A 740 -12.52 -9.16 -29.66
CA ALA A 740 -13.36 -9.06 -28.48
C ALA A 740 -12.74 -8.17 -27.39
N ALA A 741 -11.45 -8.35 -27.09
CA ALA A 741 -10.71 -7.53 -26.13
C ALA A 741 -10.67 -6.05 -26.53
N LEU A 742 -10.41 -5.78 -27.82
CA LEU A 742 -10.35 -4.46 -28.42
C LEU A 742 -11.73 -3.81 -28.38
N ARG A 743 -12.79 -4.48 -28.85
CA ARG A 743 -14.16 -3.94 -28.78
C ARG A 743 -14.52 -3.55 -27.36
N ARG A 744 -14.14 -4.38 -26.39
CA ARG A 744 -14.40 -4.08 -24.98
C ARG A 744 -13.59 -2.90 -24.47
N ALA A 745 -12.31 -2.83 -24.81
CA ALA A 745 -11.43 -1.71 -24.50
C ALA A 745 -11.86 -0.40 -25.17
N LEU A 746 -12.45 -0.47 -26.37
CA LEU A 746 -12.97 0.69 -27.08
C LEU A 746 -14.30 1.15 -26.49
N SER A 747 -15.12 0.24 -25.94
CA SER A 747 -16.43 0.55 -25.33
C SER A 747 -16.36 1.07 -23.88
N SER A 748 -15.19 1.00 -23.24
CA SER A 748 -15.00 1.34 -21.82
C SER A 748 -13.74 2.18 -21.60
N PRO A 749 -13.71 3.14 -20.64
CA PRO A 749 -12.50 3.89 -20.31
C PRO A 749 -11.33 3.02 -19.84
N SER A 750 -11.62 1.81 -19.34
CA SER A 750 -10.64 0.89 -18.79
C SER A 750 -11.05 -0.56 -18.99
N SER A 751 -10.10 -1.45 -19.29
CA SER A 751 -10.34 -2.89 -19.37
C SER A 751 -9.12 -3.70 -18.91
N ILE A 752 -9.33 -4.97 -18.62
CA ILE A 752 -8.27 -5.94 -18.33
C ILE A 752 -8.24 -6.99 -19.43
N PHE A 753 -7.05 -7.22 -19.99
CA PHE A 753 -6.75 -8.34 -20.86
C PHE A 753 -5.89 -9.34 -20.10
N PHE A 754 -6.51 -10.46 -19.69
CA PHE A 754 -5.86 -11.51 -18.91
C PHE A 754 -5.45 -12.67 -19.82
N ILE A 755 -4.26 -13.22 -19.62
CA ILE A 755 -3.73 -14.34 -20.40
C ILE A 755 -3.26 -15.40 -19.42
N ASP A 756 -3.97 -16.53 -19.37
CA ASP A 756 -3.52 -17.70 -18.62
C ASP A 756 -2.57 -18.55 -19.46
N GLU A 757 -1.62 -19.21 -18.79
CA GLU A 757 -0.56 -20.01 -19.41
C GLU A 757 0.09 -19.35 -20.63
N ALA A 758 0.50 -18.08 -20.46
CA ALA A 758 1.14 -17.26 -21.48
C ALA A 758 2.29 -17.97 -22.24
N PRO A 759 3.13 -18.83 -21.62
CA PRO A 759 4.14 -19.61 -22.36
C PRO A 759 3.59 -20.40 -23.55
N ILE A 760 2.47 -21.11 -23.39
CA ILE A 760 1.88 -21.94 -24.45
C ILE A 760 1.42 -21.04 -25.61
N LEU A 761 0.81 -19.91 -25.28
CA LEU A 761 0.29 -18.97 -26.26
C LEU A 761 1.40 -18.19 -26.98
N PHE A 762 2.56 -18.03 -26.35
CA PHE A 762 3.68 -17.28 -26.94
C PHE A 762 4.57 -18.12 -27.86
N GLU A 763 4.33 -19.44 -27.98
CA GLU A 763 4.87 -20.26 -29.07
C GLU A 763 4.37 -19.78 -30.43
N PHE A 764 3.19 -19.15 -30.46
CA PHE A 764 2.60 -18.55 -31.66
C PHE A 764 3.06 -17.09 -31.78
N GLU A 765 3.94 -16.81 -32.76
CA GLU A 765 4.55 -15.47 -32.94
C GLU A 765 3.53 -14.33 -33.04
N GLN A 766 2.38 -14.60 -33.67
CA GLN A 766 1.32 -13.62 -33.91
C GLN A 766 0.70 -13.17 -32.59
N ILE A 767 0.49 -14.11 -31.66
CA ILE A 767 -0.05 -13.84 -30.33
C ILE A 767 0.95 -13.02 -29.52
N ALA A 768 2.20 -13.45 -29.47
CA ALA A 768 3.25 -12.75 -28.76
C ALA A 768 3.41 -11.30 -29.27
N SER A 769 3.44 -11.11 -30.59
CA SER A 769 3.55 -9.78 -31.22
C SER A 769 2.37 -8.87 -30.88
N LEU A 770 1.16 -9.42 -30.88
CA LEU A 770 -0.05 -8.71 -30.49
C LEU A 770 0.02 -8.28 -29.02
N VAL A 771 0.27 -9.21 -28.11
CA VAL A 771 0.34 -8.93 -26.67
C VAL A 771 1.42 -7.92 -26.36
N GLY A 772 2.59 -8.01 -26.99
CA GLY A 772 3.64 -7.00 -26.83
C GLY A 772 3.24 -5.61 -27.31
N ARG A 773 2.40 -5.49 -28.34
CA ARG A 773 1.83 -4.21 -28.78
C ARG A 773 0.85 -3.66 -27.73
N ILE A 774 0.01 -4.51 -27.14
CA ILE A 774 -0.93 -4.11 -26.09
C ILE A 774 -0.19 -3.67 -24.83
N CYS A 775 0.84 -4.40 -24.40
CA CYS A 775 1.65 -4.01 -23.25
C CYS A 775 2.29 -2.62 -23.43
N ALA A 776 2.75 -2.30 -24.64
CA ALA A 776 3.43 -1.03 -24.94
C ALA A 776 2.47 0.14 -25.18
N ASN A 777 1.36 -0.08 -25.91
CA ASN A 777 0.48 1.00 -26.38
C ASN A 777 -0.90 1.01 -25.70
N GLY A 778 -1.28 -0.07 -25.03
CA GLY A 778 -2.61 -0.28 -24.46
C GLY A 778 -2.99 0.71 -23.38
N ALA A 779 -2.02 1.37 -22.74
CA ALA A 779 -2.26 2.43 -21.76
C ALA A 779 -3.12 3.58 -22.30
N LYS A 780 -2.90 3.98 -23.56
CA LYS A 780 -3.72 5.03 -24.22
C LYS A 780 -5.17 4.61 -24.43
N ALA A 781 -5.39 3.31 -24.65
CA ALA A 781 -6.71 2.73 -24.84
C ALA A 781 -7.37 2.27 -23.52
N GLY A 782 -6.69 2.44 -22.37
CA GLY A 782 -7.18 1.99 -21.07
C GLY A 782 -7.02 0.48 -20.80
N ILE A 783 -6.27 -0.25 -21.63
CA ILE A 783 -6.08 -1.70 -21.52
C ILE A 783 -4.94 -2.01 -20.55
N ARG A 784 -5.23 -2.80 -19.52
CA ARG A 784 -4.24 -3.36 -18.59
C ARG A 784 -4.01 -4.83 -18.92
N VAL A 785 -2.75 -5.23 -19.06
CA VAL A 785 -2.41 -6.63 -19.36
C VAL A 785 -2.05 -7.36 -18.08
N ILE A 786 -2.65 -8.54 -17.87
CA ILE A 786 -2.30 -9.46 -16.80
C ILE A 786 -1.81 -10.77 -17.44
N LEU A 787 -0.55 -11.11 -17.22
CA LEU A 787 0.06 -12.36 -17.71
C LEU A 787 0.22 -13.38 -16.60
N SER A 788 -0.09 -14.63 -16.87
CA SER A 788 0.11 -15.76 -15.96
C SER A 788 1.04 -16.78 -16.60
N ALA A 789 2.11 -17.16 -15.89
CA ALA A 789 3.13 -18.10 -16.34
C ALA A 789 3.72 -18.87 -15.14
N GLN A 790 4.53 -19.90 -15.41
CA GLN A 790 5.28 -20.62 -14.36
C GLN A 790 6.66 -20.00 -14.15
N ASP A 791 7.32 -19.63 -15.25
CA ASP A 791 8.63 -19.00 -15.31
C ASP A 791 8.67 -17.93 -16.44
N PRO A 792 9.69 -17.07 -16.49
CA PRO A 792 9.81 -16.06 -17.53
C PRO A 792 10.48 -16.55 -18.84
N ASP A 793 10.94 -17.80 -18.94
CA ASP A 793 11.83 -18.23 -20.03
C ASP A 793 11.17 -18.16 -21.40
N THR A 794 9.97 -18.73 -21.53
CA THR A 794 9.24 -18.73 -22.81
C THR A 794 8.83 -17.32 -23.23
N ILE A 795 8.51 -16.44 -22.26
CA ILE A 795 8.23 -15.03 -22.52
C ILE A 795 9.48 -14.32 -23.05
N ALA A 796 10.64 -14.59 -22.47
CA ALA A 796 11.91 -13.99 -22.86
C ALA A 796 12.38 -14.44 -24.26
N LYS A 797 12.08 -15.69 -24.65
CA LYS A 797 12.39 -16.24 -25.98
C LYS A 797 11.46 -15.74 -27.08
N SER A 798 10.29 -15.19 -26.73
CA SER A 798 9.33 -14.67 -27.71
C SER A 798 9.87 -13.43 -28.45
N LYS A 799 9.45 -13.25 -29.71
CA LYS A 799 9.82 -12.11 -30.56
C LYS A 799 9.44 -10.74 -29.98
N ALA A 800 8.46 -10.71 -29.07
CA ALA A 800 7.95 -9.50 -28.43
C ALA A 800 8.49 -9.28 -27.00
N SER A 801 9.48 -10.07 -26.57
CA SER A 801 9.97 -10.10 -25.19
C SER A 801 10.33 -8.73 -24.63
N SER A 802 11.07 -7.91 -25.39
CA SER A 802 11.46 -6.56 -24.95
C SER A 802 10.26 -5.67 -24.64
N LYS A 803 9.27 -5.66 -25.54
CA LYS A 803 8.04 -4.87 -25.38
C LYS A 803 7.20 -5.37 -24.19
N ILE A 804 7.20 -6.67 -23.92
CA ILE A 804 6.45 -7.24 -22.80
C ILE A 804 7.16 -6.95 -21.48
N LEU A 805 8.41 -7.41 -21.33
CA LEU A 805 9.13 -7.38 -20.05
C LEU A 805 9.43 -5.97 -19.56
N GLN A 806 9.73 -5.01 -20.46
CA GLN A 806 9.99 -3.61 -20.08
C GLN A 806 8.73 -2.88 -19.60
N ASN A 807 7.54 -3.31 -20.03
CA ASN A 807 6.26 -2.69 -19.67
C ASN A 807 5.54 -3.43 -18.52
N LEU A 808 6.18 -4.43 -17.91
CA LEU A 808 5.70 -5.14 -16.72
C LEU A 808 6.39 -4.57 -15.48
N SER A 809 5.84 -3.48 -14.93
CA SER A 809 6.37 -2.79 -13.75
C SER A 809 5.98 -3.46 -12.42
N THR A 810 4.89 -4.22 -12.41
CA THR A 810 4.41 -4.94 -11.23
C THR A 810 4.40 -6.45 -11.49
N ARG A 811 4.94 -7.23 -10.55
CA ARG A 811 5.04 -8.69 -10.66
C ARG A 811 4.70 -9.36 -9.33
N LEU A 812 4.03 -10.50 -9.41
CA LEU A 812 3.73 -11.36 -8.27
C LEU A 812 4.34 -12.73 -8.52
N ILE A 813 5.29 -13.12 -7.68
CA ILE A 813 6.02 -14.38 -7.81
C ILE A 813 5.62 -15.30 -6.66
N GLY A 814 4.96 -16.40 -6.96
CA GLY A 814 4.60 -17.44 -6.01
C GLY A 814 5.75 -18.43 -5.80
N ARG A 815 5.39 -19.69 -5.53
CA ARG A 815 6.34 -20.82 -5.50
C ARG A 815 6.93 -21.05 -6.90
N ILE A 816 8.26 -21.15 -7.02
CA ILE A 816 8.96 -21.44 -8.29
C ILE A 816 9.85 -22.67 -8.18
N GLN A 817 10.09 -23.45 -9.23
CA GLN A 817 11.03 -24.57 -9.11
C GLN A 817 12.47 -24.08 -8.82
N PRO A 818 13.29 -24.84 -8.07
CA PRO A 818 14.69 -24.45 -7.82
C PRO A 818 15.50 -24.15 -9.08
N VAL A 819 15.25 -24.89 -10.16
CA VAL A 819 15.90 -24.69 -11.47
C VAL A 819 15.51 -23.37 -12.14
N ALA A 820 14.34 -22.81 -11.82
CA ALA A 820 13.86 -21.57 -12.41
C ALA A 820 14.51 -20.32 -11.80
N VAL A 821 15.18 -20.44 -10.64
CA VAL A 821 15.86 -19.32 -9.95
C VAL A 821 16.83 -18.57 -10.88
N ASP A 822 17.56 -19.31 -11.70
CA ASP A 822 18.53 -18.73 -12.64
C ASP A 822 17.83 -17.92 -13.74
N SER A 823 16.65 -18.33 -14.18
CA SER A 823 15.81 -17.59 -15.13
C SER A 823 15.37 -16.25 -14.57
N PHE A 824 14.90 -16.21 -13.31
CA PHE A 824 14.53 -14.94 -12.65
C PHE A 824 15.74 -14.01 -12.44
N THR A 825 16.91 -14.57 -12.11
CA THR A 825 18.14 -13.80 -11.90
C THR A 825 18.67 -13.24 -13.22
N SER A 826 18.69 -14.04 -14.29
CA SER A 826 19.27 -13.66 -15.57
C SER A 826 18.35 -12.79 -16.43
N ILE A 827 17.05 -13.08 -16.46
CA ILE A 827 16.07 -12.38 -17.30
C ILE A 827 15.50 -11.17 -16.59
N LEU A 828 14.95 -11.37 -15.39
CA LEU A 828 14.25 -10.31 -14.63
C LEU A 828 15.16 -9.54 -13.66
N LYS A 829 16.44 -9.93 -13.56
CA LYS A 829 17.48 -9.26 -12.76
C LYS A 829 17.18 -9.20 -11.26
N TYR A 830 16.46 -10.20 -10.73
CA TYR A 830 16.26 -10.30 -9.28
C TYR A 830 17.57 -10.62 -8.55
N PRO A 831 17.81 -10.02 -7.37
CA PRO A 831 18.87 -10.48 -6.47
C PRO A 831 18.62 -11.93 -6.05
N ARG A 832 19.65 -12.78 -6.18
CA ARG A 832 19.54 -14.23 -5.95
C ARG A 832 19.07 -14.53 -4.53
N GLU A 833 19.59 -13.79 -3.57
CA GLU A 833 19.28 -13.89 -2.14
C GLU A 833 17.80 -13.64 -1.80
N ILE A 834 17.07 -12.89 -2.65
CA ILE A 834 15.64 -12.64 -2.48
C ILE A 834 14.84 -13.78 -3.12
N ILE A 835 15.09 -14.06 -4.40
CA ILE A 835 14.24 -14.96 -5.20
C ILE A 835 14.40 -16.43 -4.83
N VAL A 836 15.56 -16.85 -4.28
CA VAL A 836 15.78 -18.23 -3.82
C VAL A 836 14.75 -18.65 -2.75
N ARG A 837 14.23 -17.72 -1.96
CA ARG A 837 13.21 -18.02 -0.94
C ARG A 837 11.94 -18.60 -1.57
N ASN A 838 11.53 -18.11 -2.74
CA ASN A 838 10.38 -18.61 -3.50
C ASN A 838 10.55 -20.05 -3.98
N ALA A 839 11.79 -20.55 -4.04
CA ALA A 839 12.11 -21.93 -4.37
C ALA A 839 12.07 -22.90 -3.17
N SER A 840 11.92 -22.38 -1.95
CA SER A 840 11.94 -23.16 -0.73
C SER A 840 10.57 -23.76 -0.37
N GLU A 841 10.57 -24.71 0.57
CA GLU A 841 9.33 -25.29 1.10
C GLU A 841 8.47 -24.27 1.87
N SER A 842 9.08 -23.19 2.38
CA SER A 842 8.33 -22.15 3.10
C SER A 842 7.27 -21.44 2.26
N PHE A 843 7.42 -21.51 0.93
CA PHE A 843 6.56 -20.89 -0.07
C PHE A 843 5.42 -21.78 -0.58
N PHE A 844 5.29 -23.02 -0.09
CA PHE A 844 4.08 -23.79 -0.34
C PHE A 844 2.86 -23.10 0.30
N PRO A 845 1.68 -23.14 -0.36
CA PRO A 845 0.43 -22.69 0.26
C PRO A 845 0.22 -23.38 1.61
N ARG A 846 -0.29 -22.62 2.58
CA ARG A 846 -0.51 -23.10 3.96
C ARG A 846 -1.97 -23.45 4.15
N LYS A 847 -2.23 -24.72 4.45
CA LYS A 847 -3.59 -25.23 4.58
C LYS A 847 -4.23 -24.82 5.91
N GLU A 848 -3.45 -24.77 6.99
CA GLU A 848 -3.91 -24.42 8.33
C GLU A 848 -4.47 -22.98 8.34
N GLY A 849 -3.71 -22.06 7.74
CA GLY A 849 -4.07 -20.66 7.59
C GLY A 849 -4.95 -20.35 6.37
N VAL A 850 -5.11 -21.30 5.44
CA VAL A 850 -5.77 -21.13 4.13
C VAL A 850 -5.28 -19.87 3.41
N TYR A 851 -4.00 -19.88 3.01
CA TYR A 851 -3.38 -18.80 2.25
C TYR A 851 -2.28 -19.29 1.30
N SER A 852 -1.94 -18.43 0.33
CA SER A 852 -0.82 -18.62 -0.60
C SER A 852 0.27 -17.56 -0.36
N GLN A 853 1.53 -17.90 -0.67
CA GLN A 853 2.70 -17.05 -0.46
C GLN A 853 3.14 -16.41 -1.78
N TRP A 854 3.49 -15.13 -1.72
CA TRP A 854 3.84 -14.32 -2.88
C TRP A 854 4.95 -13.33 -2.56
N LEU A 855 5.84 -13.11 -3.52
CA LEU A 855 6.75 -11.98 -3.56
C LEU A 855 6.12 -10.94 -4.50
N LEU A 856 5.74 -9.78 -3.95
CA LEU A 856 5.34 -8.62 -4.72
C LEU A 856 6.59 -7.82 -5.08
N ASP A 857 6.81 -7.63 -6.37
CA ASP A 857 7.72 -6.65 -6.93
C ASP A 857 6.88 -5.51 -7.51
N ASP A 858 6.91 -4.35 -6.87
CA ASP A 858 6.29 -3.13 -7.38
C ASP A 858 7.39 -2.08 -7.60
N ASN A 859 7.78 -1.90 -8.87
CA ASN A 859 8.85 -0.98 -9.27
C ASN A 859 10.19 -1.22 -8.53
N GLY A 860 10.57 -2.49 -8.33
CA GLY A 860 11.83 -2.87 -7.67
C GLY A 860 11.76 -2.89 -6.15
N ILE A 861 10.60 -2.66 -5.54
CA ILE A 861 10.37 -2.84 -4.10
C ILE A 861 9.85 -4.26 -3.86
N TYR A 862 10.66 -5.07 -3.18
CA TYR A 862 10.41 -6.49 -2.97
C TYR A 862 9.74 -6.78 -1.62
N THR A 863 8.44 -7.09 -1.64
CA THR A 863 7.67 -7.39 -0.42
C THR A 863 7.16 -8.82 -0.41
N PHE A 864 7.59 -9.61 0.57
CA PHE A 864 7.02 -10.92 0.85
C PHE A 864 5.63 -10.77 1.49
N CYS A 865 4.63 -11.41 0.91
CA CYS A 865 3.23 -11.26 1.27
C CYS A 865 2.43 -12.56 1.12
N ARG A 866 1.29 -12.58 1.78
CA ARG A 866 0.32 -13.67 1.84
C ARG A 866 -0.98 -13.19 1.23
N TYR A 867 -1.59 -14.02 0.40
CA TYR A 867 -2.95 -13.80 -0.07
C TYR A 867 -3.91 -14.76 0.64
N TYR A 868 -4.88 -14.16 1.34
CA TYR A 868 -5.93 -14.86 2.06
C TYR A 868 -7.25 -14.72 1.29
N PRO A 869 -7.67 -15.73 0.51
CA PRO A 869 -8.94 -15.65 -0.21
C PRO A 869 -10.13 -15.69 0.76
N GLY A 870 -11.24 -15.06 0.37
CA GLY A 870 -12.55 -15.40 0.93
C GLY A 870 -12.84 -16.88 0.67
N PHE A 871 -13.46 -17.58 1.61
CA PHE A 871 -13.65 -19.04 1.49
C PHE A 871 -14.58 -19.41 0.34
N GLU A 872 -15.60 -18.59 0.10
CA GLU A 872 -16.54 -18.73 -1.00
C GLU A 872 -15.84 -18.47 -2.35
N GLN A 873 -14.92 -17.49 -2.42
CA GLN A 873 -14.09 -17.27 -3.60
C GLN A 873 -13.22 -18.50 -3.89
N LEU A 874 -12.57 -19.05 -2.87
CA LEU A 874 -11.77 -20.27 -3.00
C LEU A 874 -12.61 -21.45 -3.49
N ALA A 875 -13.83 -21.61 -2.97
CA ALA A 875 -14.76 -22.68 -3.35
C ALA A 875 -15.22 -22.59 -4.81
N VAL A 876 -15.48 -21.37 -5.32
CA VAL A 876 -15.87 -21.15 -6.72
C VAL A 876 -14.75 -21.56 -7.69
N VAL A 877 -13.49 -21.37 -7.31
CA VAL A 877 -12.33 -21.62 -8.20
C VAL A 877 -11.55 -22.89 -7.89
N ALA A 878 -12.01 -23.68 -6.93
CA ALA A 878 -11.47 -25.00 -6.63
C ALA A 878 -11.65 -25.91 -7.87
N ASN A 879 -10.56 -26.51 -8.35
CA ASN A 879 -10.50 -27.13 -9.68
C ASN A 879 -9.88 -28.54 -9.69
N ASN A 880 -9.58 -29.10 -8.51
CA ASN A 880 -9.19 -30.51 -8.39
C ASN A 880 -10.41 -31.38 -8.77
N PRO A 881 -10.26 -32.48 -9.55
CA PRO A 881 -11.40 -33.33 -9.93
C PRO A 881 -12.32 -33.73 -8.77
N HIS A 882 -11.75 -34.02 -7.59
CA HIS A 882 -12.53 -34.33 -6.38
C HIS A 882 -13.29 -33.11 -5.84
N GLU A 883 -12.67 -31.93 -5.86
CA GLU A 883 -13.30 -30.67 -5.44
C GLU A 883 -14.45 -30.27 -6.39
N GLN A 884 -14.23 -30.41 -7.70
CA GLN A 884 -15.25 -30.14 -8.71
C GLN A 884 -16.45 -31.08 -8.55
N SER A 885 -16.19 -32.38 -8.38
CA SER A 885 -17.26 -33.38 -8.17
C SER A 885 -18.08 -33.06 -6.91
N ALA A 886 -17.41 -32.76 -5.79
CA ALA A 886 -18.06 -32.41 -4.53
C ALA A 886 -18.87 -31.09 -4.64
N ARG A 887 -18.34 -30.09 -5.37
CA ARG A 887 -19.08 -28.86 -5.65
C ARG A 887 -20.33 -29.13 -6.47
N THR A 888 -20.22 -29.88 -7.56
CA THR A 888 -21.36 -30.23 -8.43
C THR A 888 -22.44 -30.98 -7.65
N GLU A 889 -22.05 -31.94 -6.82
CA GLU A 889 -22.99 -32.66 -5.94
C GLU A 889 -23.69 -31.71 -4.96
N THR A 890 -22.96 -30.76 -4.38
CA THR A 890 -23.55 -29.76 -3.48
C THR A 890 -24.49 -28.81 -4.23
N MET A 891 -24.10 -28.36 -5.42
CA MET A 891 -24.90 -27.48 -6.28
C MET A 891 -26.21 -28.14 -6.76
N GLN A 892 -26.24 -29.48 -6.88
CA GLN A 892 -27.47 -30.22 -7.20
C GLN A 892 -28.41 -30.39 -6.00
N ARG A 893 -27.88 -30.36 -4.77
CA ARG A 893 -28.66 -30.58 -3.53
C ARG A 893 -29.41 -29.34 -3.06
N TYR A 894 -28.95 -28.14 -3.40
CA TYR A 894 -29.56 -26.88 -2.97
C TYR A 894 -30.09 -26.09 -4.16
N SER A 895 -31.26 -25.47 -3.99
CA SER A 895 -31.87 -24.61 -5.03
C SER A 895 -31.20 -23.25 -5.13
N ASP A 896 -30.66 -22.73 -4.02
CA ASP A 896 -29.90 -21.47 -4.01
C ASP A 896 -28.41 -21.76 -4.20
N LYS A 897 -27.84 -21.23 -5.30
CA LYS A 897 -26.42 -21.36 -5.60
C LYS A 897 -25.51 -20.76 -4.53
N TYR A 898 -25.94 -19.69 -3.84
CA TYR A 898 -25.13 -19.08 -2.79
C TYR A 898 -25.04 -19.98 -1.56
N GLU A 899 -26.15 -20.61 -1.18
CA GLU A 899 -26.18 -21.59 -0.10
C GLU A 899 -25.31 -22.81 -0.43
N ALA A 900 -25.44 -23.35 -1.65
CA ALA A 900 -24.60 -24.46 -2.11
C ALA A 900 -23.10 -24.13 -1.99
N ILE A 901 -22.66 -22.98 -2.50
CA ILE A 901 -21.25 -22.57 -2.44
C ILE A 901 -20.81 -22.33 -0.99
N SER A 902 -21.64 -21.74 -0.13
CA SER A 902 -21.33 -21.55 1.30
C SER A 902 -21.16 -22.88 2.04
N VAL A 903 -21.97 -23.89 1.73
CA VAL A 903 -21.86 -25.23 2.31
C VAL A 903 -20.57 -25.91 1.82
N PHE A 904 -20.33 -25.89 0.51
CA PHE A 904 -19.12 -26.46 -0.07
C PHE A 904 -17.84 -25.78 0.44
N ALA A 905 -17.84 -24.45 0.58
CA ALA A 905 -16.72 -23.69 1.13
C ALA A 905 -16.36 -24.15 2.55
N ARG A 906 -17.35 -24.39 3.42
CA ARG A 906 -17.13 -24.91 4.78
C ARG A 906 -16.52 -26.31 4.75
N GLN A 907 -17.02 -27.19 3.88
CA GLN A 907 -16.49 -28.55 3.71
C GLN A 907 -15.04 -28.53 3.21
N LEU A 908 -14.76 -27.69 2.20
CA LEU A 908 -13.43 -27.53 1.63
C LEU A 908 -12.42 -27.02 2.68
N VAL A 909 -12.78 -25.98 3.44
CA VAL A 909 -11.92 -25.43 4.50
C VAL A 909 -11.70 -26.44 5.63
N ALA A 910 -12.73 -27.21 6.02
CA ALA A 910 -12.59 -28.26 7.02
C ALA A 910 -11.64 -29.37 6.55
N SER A 911 -11.76 -29.79 5.28
CA SER A 911 -10.87 -30.77 4.66
C SER A 911 -9.41 -30.27 4.63
N LEU A 912 -9.20 -29.01 4.24
CA LEU A 912 -7.86 -28.41 4.21
C LEU A 912 -7.23 -28.32 5.60
N ARG A 913 -7.99 -27.94 6.63
CA ARG A 913 -7.49 -27.80 8.01
C ARG A 913 -7.35 -29.13 8.76
N GLY A 914 -8.08 -30.16 8.33
CA GLY A 914 -8.03 -31.50 8.92
C GLY A 914 -6.97 -32.43 8.33
N SER A 915 -6.31 -32.02 7.24
CA SER A 915 -5.19 -32.71 6.58
C SER A 915 -3.86 -32.11 6.98
#